data_AF-A0A166NUL5-F1
#
_entry.id   AF-A0A166NUL5-F1
#
_cell.length_a   1.000
_cell.length_b   1.000
_cell.length_c   1.000
_cell.angle_alpha   90.00
_cell.angle_beta   90.00
_cell.angle_gamma   90.00
#
_symmetry.space_group_name_H-M   'P 1'
#
loop_
_entity.id
_entity.type
_entity.pdbx_description
1 polymer ?
#
loop_
_entity_poly.entity_id
_entity_poly.type
_entity_poly.pdbx_seq_one_letter_code
_entity_poly.pdbx_strand_id
1 'polypeptide(L)'
;MSKYKDKDGGVVLSFGGHWVSWAHTTVAYAAFLSALIVGVSLHYQKIVQNEFYGYPQEWFPSVSATIGDRYPERSFFMIFIAITSGPRFALVGLFYLLTRRSDSRLPGFIASMGLLRTLTCGGWTYITSTDDHDWHDILMISYIVCTLPWTLGCIALSPPNPRAIKYRKYLGGAFFGTLVPLVYFFIQHKVHRVAGAYTIYAFFEWALILFDVGFDAVTALDFKTFEVVVRDVKGLSKGFINAVAEILERHRKEQVTGALYSLHFTWSEAFDTVADVYHGFVFWSMLTSLGLVVWYFPLWHMGISGYEAFVLASISPVLLTGPLRNIVVNNQRIIHLLSLSGVAAYLVLDPVKRLFTVGFGVAMSTLGWVATLHAESLHAARFESKLLGLLIGLIVSSTAKFAWQTNNPIWPIMHAANGGWNLSGLIVGILAALRFTRKTPLTSNSSNYVKKGSNVLAACGVGGIFFGMHSLLSDTSTMILWVWEGFPVRGPYFSTHGWCTLAAMSIGVFAGIYRPALAGSWGVYVAGTGGTLVLTFFGHWFGYYGALVTAAYLMAVAVPLLANASKKNPATTFGLGFFIYVFLVLFHVWVVAYAFVPGGPLVREHTDWIMYSMAGLIGAGVYDYNASQSRKPQHRASSASQHKKYFGFATIFVNILFLCAAFMRFPTNDYKPYHAKDRILTAGIWTIHFSLDNDMWSSEYRMRDLIKEMELDVVGLLESDLQRIIMGNRDTTQFLAEDLGMYVDYGPGPNKHTWGAALLSKFPIVESKHHLLPSPVGELAPAIHATLDVYGELVDVFVFHSGQEEDPEDRRLQSEYLAKLMGSTPRPAFLLSYLVTKPLEGNYNNYVSETSGMHDVDPTDWDRWCEYILFKKLKRVGYARVSRSTITDTELQVAKFVVPGSTAEAQQLDSVSAEERNRRVQEEEVPEGWRFPTMFRGQGVRGHRYHVFDEPRYFS
;
A
#
# COMPACT_ATOMS: atom_id res chain seq x y z
N MET A 1 17.84 -0.65 -75.74
CA MET A 1 19.21 -0.16 -75.46
C MET A 1 19.13 1.32 -75.09
N SER A 2 19.28 1.66 -73.80
CA SER A 2 19.42 3.05 -73.34
C SER A 2 20.70 3.16 -72.52
N LYS A 3 21.56 4.09 -72.94
CA LYS A 3 22.81 4.49 -72.30
C LYS A 3 22.50 5.30 -71.04
N TYR A 4 22.85 4.82 -69.86
CA TYR A 4 23.34 5.68 -68.77
C TYR A 4 24.41 4.93 -67.99
N LYS A 5 25.64 5.43 -68.08
CA LYS A 5 26.75 5.09 -67.18
C LYS A 5 26.34 5.48 -65.77
N ASP A 6 26.40 4.54 -64.83
CA ASP A 6 26.40 4.84 -63.39
C ASP A 6 27.53 5.84 -63.11
N LYS A 7 27.15 7.06 -62.73
CA LYS A 7 28.07 8.02 -62.11
C LYS A 7 27.97 7.80 -60.61
N ASP A 8 29.07 7.37 -59.99
CA ASP A 8 29.18 7.35 -58.53
C ASP A 8 28.89 8.74 -57.97
N GLY A 9 27.85 8.82 -57.15
CA GLY A 9 27.40 10.05 -56.53
C GLY A 9 28.36 10.52 -55.44
N GLY A 10 28.70 11.81 -55.47
CA GLY A 10 29.65 12.42 -54.52
C GLY A 10 29.05 12.70 -53.13
N VAL A 11 29.92 12.93 -52.15
CA VAL A 11 29.55 13.43 -50.82
C VAL A 11 29.10 14.89 -50.95
N VAL A 12 27.87 15.20 -50.53
CA VAL A 12 27.24 16.52 -50.62
C VAL A 12 27.58 17.40 -49.42
N LEU A 13 27.60 16.80 -48.22
CA LEU A 13 27.93 17.48 -46.97
C LEU A 13 28.56 16.47 -46.03
N SER A 14 29.65 16.84 -45.38
CA SER A 14 30.25 16.06 -44.30
C SER A 14 30.55 16.95 -43.11
N PHE A 15 30.15 16.53 -41.92
CA PHE A 15 30.49 17.23 -40.68
C PHE A 15 30.71 16.26 -39.53
N GLY A 16 31.58 16.62 -38.59
CA GLY A 16 31.86 15.81 -37.42
C GLY A 16 30.64 15.71 -36.49
N GLY A 17 30.33 14.50 -36.00
CA GLY A 17 29.17 14.26 -35.14
C GLY A 17 29.17 15.08 -33.84
N HIS A 18 30.34 15.51 -33.37
CA HIS A 18 30.49 16.37 -32.20
C HIS A 18 29.72 17.71 -32.33
N TRP A 19 29.51 18.22 -33.55
CA TRP A 19 28.71 19.43 -33.77
C TRP A 19 27.24 19.26 -33.38
N VAL A 20 26.69 18.05 -33.44
CA VAL A 20 25.32 17.78 -32.96
C VAL A 20 25.22 17.96 -31.45
N SER A 21 26.22 17.46 -30.73
CA SER A 21 26.29 17.60 -29.27
C SER A 21 26.49 19.07 -28.86
N TRP A 22 27.36 19.80 -29.56
CA TRP A 22 27.56 21.23 -29.30
C TRP A 22 26.32 22.06 -29.64
N ALA A 23 25.65 21.78 -30.76
CA ALA A 23 24.41 22.46 -31.13
C ALA A 23 23.31 22.23 -30.07
N HIS A 24 23.14 20.99 -29.59
CA HIS A 24 22.23 20.69 -28.48
C HIS A 24 22.57 21.50 -27.23
N THR A 25 23.82 21.42 -26.78
CA THR A 25 24.24 22.04 -25.51
C THR A 25 24.18 23.57 -25.55
N THR A 26 24.63 24.19 -26.65
CA THR A 26 24.60 25.66 -26.79
C THR A 26 23.17 26.18 -26.82
N VAL A 27 22.28 25.54 -27.59
CA VAL A 27 20.88 26.00 -27.70
C VAL A 27 20.10 25.71 -26.40
N ALA A 28 20.34 24.56 -25.76
CA ALA A 28 19.71 24.22 -24.48
C ALA A 28 20.08 25.24 -23.39
N TYR A 29 21.37 25.57 -23.23
CA TYR A 29 21.76 26.60 -22.26
C TYR A 29 21.27 27.99 -22.65
N ALA A 30 21.22 28.32 -23.94
CA ALA A 30 20.64 29.58 -24.39
C ALA A 30 19.16 29.69 -24.00
N ALA A 31 18.39 28.60 -24.00
CA ALA A 31 16.99 28.59 -23.57
C ALA A 31 16.85 29.05 -22.12
N PHE A 32 17.58 28.41 -21.21
CA PHE A 32 17.51 28.71 -19.78
C PHE A 32 18.12 30.07 -19.42
N LEU A 33 19.25 30.42 -20.02
CA LEU A 33 19.91 31.72 -19.77
C LEU A 33 19.11 32.89 -20.32
N SER A 34 18.54 32.77 -21.52
CA SER A 34 17.71 33.84 -22.08
C SER A 34 16.44 34.06 -21.27
N ALA A 35 15.77 32.99 -20.83
CA ALA A 35 14.61 33.08 -19.94
C ALA A 35 14.96 33.76 -18.62
N LEU A 36 16.09 33.40 -17.99
CA LEU A 36 16.55 34.04 -16.77
C LEU A 36 16.88 35.52 -16.95
N ILE A 37 17.63 35.88 -18.01
CA ILE A 37 17.99 37.28 -18.29
C ILE A 37 16.75 38.12 -18.53
N VAL A 38 15.82 37.64 -19.36
CA VAL A 38 14.57 38.34 -19.69
C VAL A 38 13.67 38.44 -18.47
N GLY A 39 13.49 37.34 -17.71
CA GLY A 39 12.66 37.30 -16.51
C GLY A 39 13.18 38.21 -15.41
N VAL A 40 14.49 38.21 -15.15
CA VAL A 40 15.12 39.14 -14.18
C VAL A 40 15.04 40.58 -14.67
N SER A 41 15.10 40.84 -15.98
CA SER A 41 15.01 42.21 -16.51
C SER A 41 13.61 42.80 -16.46
N LEU A 42 12.57 41.97 -16.62
CA LEU A 42 11.18 42.44 -16.79
C LEU A 42 10.28 42.14 -15.59
N HIS A 43 10.47 40.99 -14.93
CA HIS A 43 9.55 40.45 -13.94
C HIS A 43 10.21 40.03 -12.63
N TYR A 44 11.39 40.56 -12.31
CA TYR A 44 12.21 40.14 -11.14
C TYR A 44 11.41 39.89 -9.87
N GLN A 45 10.67 40.88 -9.36
CA GLN A 45 9.91 40.74 -8.10
C GLN A 45 8.84 39.66 -8.16
N LYS A 46 8.31 39.36 -9.35
CA LYS A 46 7.26 38.36 -9.54
C LYS A 46 7.82 36.95 -9.62
N ILE A 47 8.98 36.76 -10.25
CA ILE A 47 9.59 35.43 -10.43
C ILE A 47 10.40 34.96 -9.21
N VAL A 48 10.76 35.86 -8.30
CA VAL A 48 11.38 35.50 -7.00
C VAL A 48 10.35 35.29 -5.89
N GLN A 49 9.08 35.57 -6.13
CA GLN A 49 8.02 35.42 -5.14
C GLN A 49 7.52 33.97 -5.07
N ASN A 50 7.38 33.44 -3.86
CA ASN A 50 6.69 32.19 -3.59
C ASN A 50 5.33 32.44 -2.89
N GLU A 51 4.64 31.37 -2.47
CA GLU A 51 3.32 31.44 -1.82
C GLU A 51 3.29 32.23 -0.50
N PHE A 52 4.43 32.34 0.19
CA PHE A 52 4.52 32.89 1.55
C PHE A 52 5.41 34.14 1.65
N TYR A 53 6.45 34.25 0.82
CA TYR A 53 7.49 35.28 0.89
C TYR A 53 7.87 35.78 -0.51
N GLY A 54 8.34 37.03 -0.57
CA GLY A 54 8.89 37.65 -1.78
C GLY A 54 10.17 38.41 -1.46
N TYR A 55 10.59 39.29 -2.37
CA TYR A 55 11.74 40.18 -2.11
C TYR A 55 11.48 41.07 -0.88
N PRO A 56 12.45 41.23 0.05
CA PRO A 56 13.86 40.85 -0.02
C PRO A 56 14.24 39.47 0.54
N GLN A 57 13.31 38.73 1.16
CA GLN A 57 13.60 37.43 1.76
C GLN A 57 13.96 36.40 0.69
N GLU A 58 13.24 36.44 -0.44
CA GLU A 58 13.52 35.64 -1.62
C GLU A 58 14.05 36.54 -2.75
N TRP A 59 15.21 36.20 -3.30
CA TRP A 59 15.96 37.09 -4.18
C TRP A 59 16.55 36.41 -5.41
N PHE A 60 16.44 35.08 -5.52
CA PHE A 60 16.81 34.34 -6.73
C PHE A 60 15.65 33.47 -7.22
N PRO A 61 15.27 33.52 -8.51
CA PRO A 61 14.07 32.86 -9.01
C PRO A 61 14.31 31.37 -9.25
N SER A 62 13.28 30.56 -9.00
CA SER A 62 13.29 29.14 -9.30
C SER A 62 13.20 28.88 -10.81
N VAL A 63 13.58 27.68 -11.25
CA VAL A 63 13.59 27.34 -12.69
C VAL A 63 12.17 27.40 -13.25
N SER A 64 11.21 26.77 -12.55
CA SER A 64 9.81 26.72 -12.96
C SER A 64 9.17 28.12 -13.08
N ALA A 65 9.41 29.00 -12.11
CA ALA A 65 8.91 30.38 -12.15
C ALA A 65 9.51 31.18 -13.32
N THR A 66 10.78 30.93 -13.63
CA THR A 66 11.52 31.63 -14.70
C THR A 66 11.04 31.25 -16.11
N ILE A 67 10.60 30.01 -16.31
CA ILE A 67 10.28 29.47 -17.64
C ILE A 67 8.79 29.27 -17.91
N GLY A 68 7.95 29.25 -16.87
CA GLY A 68 6.53 28.87 -16.98
C GLY A 68 5.53 30.01 -16.76
N ASP A 69 5.88 31.06 -16.02
CA ASP A 69 4.86 31.94 -15.44
C ASP A 69 4.44 33.11 -16.34
N ARG A 70 5.37 33.65 -17.12
CA ARG A 70 5.21 35.00 -17.69
C ARG A 70 5.75 35.13 -19.11
N TYR A 71 5.06 35.97 -19.89
CA TYR A 71 5.52 36.45 -21.18
C TYR A 71 6.37 37.73 -20.97
N PRO A 72 7.50 37.92 -21.67
CA PRO A 72 8.01 37.13 -22.81
C PRO A 72 9.03 36.02 -22.48
N GLU A 73 9.55 35.91 -21.26
CA GLU A 73 10.59 34.92 -20.88
C GLU A 73 10.19 33.46 -21.16
N ARG A 74 8.92 33.09 -20.91
CA ARG A 74 8.35 31.79 -21.30
C ARG A 74 8.49 31.53 -22.80
N SER A 75 8.19 32.53 -23.64
CA SER A 75 8.27 32.38 -25.09
C SER A 75 9.71 32.23 -25.58
N PHE A 76 10.67 32.95 -24.98
CA PHE A 76 12.09 32.76 -25.27
C PHE A 76 12.53 31.33 -24.94
N PHE A 77 12.17 30.82 -23.75
CA PHE A 77 12.46 29.44 -23.35
C PHE A 77 11.89 28.43 -24.36
N MET A 78 10.59 28.53 -24.64
CA MET A 78 9.88 27.62 -25.55
C MET A 78 10.49 27.59 -26.96
N ILE A 79 10.82 28.75 -27.53
CA ILE A 79 11.42 28.85 -28.86
C ILE A 79 12.79 28.15 -28.89
N PHE A 80 13.67 28.41 -27.92
CA PHE A 80 14.98 27.78 -27.88
C PHE A 80 14.90 26.27 -27.58
N ILE A 81 13.95 25.81 -26.77
CA ILE A 81 13.71 24.37 -26.58
C ILE A 81 13.16 23.73 -27.85
N ALA A 82 12.28 24.41 -28.60
CA ALA A 82 11.82 23.96 -29.92
C ALA A 82 13.01 23.73 -30.86
N ILE A 83 13.95 24.67 -30.91
CA ILE A 83 15.18 24.57 -31.73
C ILE A 83 16.07 23.43 -31.22
N THR A 84 16.17 23.24 -29.89
CA THR A 84 16.95 22.17 -29.26
C THR A 84 16.45 20.76 -29.63
N SER A 85 15.16 20.62 -29.96
CA SER A 85 14.56 19.32 -30.28
C SER A 85 15.27 18.58 -31.42
N GLY A 86 15.63 19.27 -32.51
CA GLY A 86 16.33 18.68 -33.65
C GLY A 86 17.69 18.09 -33.29
N PRO A 87 18.64 18.89 -32.76
CA PRO A 87 19.90 18.40 -32.22
C PRO A 87 19.74 17.33 -31.16
N ARG A 88 18.69 17.40 -30.33
CA ARG A 88 18.40 16.41 -29.30
C ARG A 88 18.07 15.04 -29.87
N PHE A 89 17.11 14.97 -30.80
CA PHE A 89 16.75 13.73 -31.47
C PHE A 89 17.93 13.16 -32.27
N ALA A 90 18.71 14.03 -32.92
CA ALA A 90 19.93 13.64 -33.60
C ALA A 90 20.99 13.08 -32.63
N LEU A 91 21.17 13.67 -31.44
CA LEU A 91 22.07 13.16 -30.40
C LEU A 91 21.67 11.75 -29.96
N VAL A 92 20.39 11.54 -29.64
CA VAL A 92 19.86 10.22 -29.24
C VAL A 92 20.05 9.19 -30.37
N GLY A 93 19.72 9.58 -31.60
CA GLY A 93 19.86 8.72 -32.78
C GLY A 93 21.31 8.35 -33.09
N LEU A 94 22.23 9.32 -33.06
CA LEU A 94 23.66 9.08 -33.27
C LEU A 94 24.27 8.25 -32.14
N PHE A 95 23.83 8.45 -30.89
CA PHE A 95 24.28 7.63 -29.77
C PHE A 95 23.80 6.18 -29.90
N TYR A 96 22.56 5.98 -30.38
CA TYR A 96 22.07 4.65 -30.74
C TYR A 96 22.92 4.01 -31.84
N LEU A 97 23.20 4.72 -32.93
CA LEU A 97 24.00 4.19 -34.05
C LEU A 97 25.43 3.85 -33.61
N LEU A 98 26.04 4.67 -32.77
CA LEU A 98 27.36 4.43 -32.18
C LEU A 98 27.39 3.16 -31.32
N THR A 99 26.34 2.95 -30.52
CA THR A 99 26.30 1.87 -29.53
C THR A 99 25.64 0.60 -30.04
N ARG A 100 24.97 0.64 -31.20
CA ARG A 100 24.26 -0.48 -31.82
C ARG A 100 25.22 -1.64 -32.07
N ARG A 101 24.86 -2.81 -31.53
CA ARG A 101 25.51 -4.09 -31.82
C ARG A 101 24.46 -5.08 -32.26
N SER A 102 24.82 -6.00 -33.16
CA SER A 102 23.90 -7.00 -33.71
C SER A 102 23.40 -8.01 -32.67
N ASP A 103 24.14 -8.17 -31.57
CA ASP A 103 23.83 -9.06 -30.45
C ASP A 103 23.02 -8.34 -29.34
N SER A 104 23.27 -7.05 -29.07
CA SER A 104 22.65 -6.35 -27.93
C SER A 104 21.42 -5.49 -28.27
N ARG A 105 20.34 -5.67 -27.49
CA ARG A 105 19.14 -4.81 -27.51
C ARG A 105 19.23 -3.61 -26.56
N LEU A 106 20.23 -3.56 -25.68
CA LEU A 106 20.42 -2.47 -24.72
C LEU A 106 20.52 -1.10 -25.40
N PRO A 107 21.27 -0.91 -26.51
CA PRO A 107 21.28 0.35 -27.27
C PRO A 107 19.88 0.81 -27.69
N GLY A 108 19.02 -0.11 -28.13
CA GLY A 108 17.64 0.21 -28.54
C GLY A 108 16.75 0.61 -27.37
N PHE A 109 16.90 -0.03 -26.20
CA PHE A 109 16.21 0.37 -24.98
C PHE A 109 16.67 1.75 -24.50
N ILE A 110 17.97 2.01 -24.48
CA ILE A 110 18.52 3.32 -24.10
C ILE A 110 18.07 4.41 -25.07
N ALA A 111 18.06 4.14 -26.37
CA ALA A 111 17.49 5.05 -27.37
C ALA A 111 16.02 5.35 -27.08
N SER A 112 15.22 4.33 -26.74
CA SER A 112 13.80 4.49 -26.40
C SER A 112 13.60 5.34 -25.14
N MET A 113 14.42 5.14 -24.10
CA MET A 113 14.41 5.97 -22.89
C MET A 113 14.86 7.41 -23.18
N GLY A 114 15.85 7.60 -24.06
CA GLY A 114 16.29 8.91 -24.53
C GLY A 114 15.21 9.65 -25.33
N LEU A 115 14.46 8.93 -26.17
CA LEU A 115 13.32 9.46 -26.91
C LEU A 115 12.17 9.83 -25.96
N LEU A 116 11.80 8.93 -25.05
CA LEU A 116 10.75 9.19 -24.06
C LEU A 116 11.10 10.39 -23.18
N ARG A 117 12.34 10.47 -22.68
CA ARG A 117 12.88 11.63 -21.96
C ARG A 117 12.78 12.91 -22.81
N THR A 118 13.07 12.84 -24.10
CA THR A 118 12.97 14.01 -24.98
C THR A 118 11.52 14.46 -25.18
N LEU A 119 10.59 13.52 -25.34
CA LEU A 119 9.17 13.81 -25.50
C LEU A 119 8.54 14.37 -24.23
N THR A 120 8.86 13.80 -23.06
CA THR A 120 8.36 14.31 -21.78
C THR A 120 8.94 15.68 -21.45
N CYS A 121 10.18 15.98 -21.88
CA CYS A 121 10.74 17.33 -21.82
C CYS A 121 9.93 18.35 -22.60
N GLY A 122 9.56 18.02 -23.85
CA GLY A 122 8.63 18.83 -24.61
C GLY A 122 7.29 18.97 -23.88
N GLY A 123 6.77 17.87 -23.34
CA GLY A 123 5.54 17.83 -22.56
C GLY A 123 5.48 18.88 -21.44
N TRP A 124 6.40 18.83 -20.47
CA TRP A 124 6.40 19.79 -19.35
C TRP A 124 6.85 21.20 -19.78
N THR A 125 7.56 21.34 -20.90
CA THR A 125 7.92 22.67 -21.44
C THR A 125 6.70 23.39 -22.00
N TYR A 126 5.82 22.70 -22.74
CA TYR A 126 4.68 23.32 -23.42
C TYR A 126 3.38 23.29 -22.60
N ILE A 127 3.24 22.32 -21.70
CA ILE A 127 2.20 22.30 -20.67
C ILE A 127 2.85 22.84 -19.40
N THR A 128 2.71 24.15 -19.15
CA THR A 128 3.34 24.79 -17.99
C THR A 128 2.55 24.52 -16.71
N SER A 129 3.21 24.61 -15.56
CA SER A 129 2.57 24.48 -14.25
C SER A 129 1.43 25.48 -14.02
N THR A 130 1.46 26.61 -14.72
CA THR A 130 0.40 27.63 -14.75
C THR A 130 -0.80 27.24 -15.61
N ASP A 131 -0.61 26.40 -16.63
CA ASP A 131 -1.67 25.99 -17.56
C ASP A 131 -2.39 24.73 -17.06
N ASP A 132 -1.64 23.72 -16.62
CA ASP A 132 -2.16 22.48 -16.02
C ASP A 132 -1.08 21.87 -15.10
N HIS A 133 -1.26 22.06 -13.80
CA HIS A 133 -0.28 21.67 -12.78
C HIS A 133 -0.08 20.14 -12.73
N ASP A 134 -1.16 19.36 -12.86
CA ASP A 134 -1.11 17.91 -12.71
C ASP A 134 -0.38 17.25 -13.87
N TRP A 135 -0.71 17.63 -15.11
CA TRP A 135 -0.01 17.11 -16.29
C TRP A 135 1.44 17.58 -16.37
N HIS A 136 1.73 18.81 -15.96
CA HIS A 136 3.09 19.32 -15.87
C HIS A 136 3.96 18.45 -14.96
N ASP A 137 3.47 18.15 -13.74
CA ASP A 137 4.19 17.34 -12.76
C ASP A 137 4.36 15.89 -13.23
N ILE A 138 3.34 15.28 -13.81
CA ILE A 138 3.43 13.92 -14.37
C ILE A 138 4.54 13.84 -15.43
N LEU A 139 4.62 14.83 -16.32
CA LEU A 139 5.60 14.87 -17.41
C LEU A 139 7.01 15.19 -16.90
N MET A 140 7.16 16.05 -15.89
CA MET A 140 8.42 16.33 -15.21
C MET A 140 8.94 15.11 -14.45
N ILE A 141 8.10 14.43 -13.67
CA ILE A 141 8.47 13.19 -12.97
C ILE A 141 8.86 12.11 -13.99
N SER A 142 8.07 11.96 -15.06
CA SER A 142 8.38 11.02 -16.13
C SER A 142 9.74 11.31 -16.78
N TYR A 143 10.09 12.58 -16.96
CA TYR A 143 11.43 13.00 -17.41
C TYR A 143 12.53 12.50 -16.47
N ILE A 144 12.42 12.78 -15.16
CA ILE A 144 13.40 12.38 -14.14
C ILE A 144 13.54 10.85 -14.07
N VAL A 145 12.41 10.13 -14.10
CA VAL A 145 12.39 8.66 -14.11
C VAL A 145 13.09 8.10 -15.35
N CYS A 146 12.87 8.70 -16.53
CA CYS A 146 13.55 8.30 -17.77
C CYS A 146 15.04 8.70 -17.81
N THR A 147 15.44 9.73 -17.05
CA THR A 147 16.84 10.17 -16.94
C THR A 147 17.72 9.11 -16.27
N LEU A 148 17.23 8.35 -15.30
CA LEU A 148 18.02 7.29 -14.65
C LEU A 148 18.48 6.18 -15.61
N PRO A 149 17.59 5.48 -16.34
CA PRO A 149 18.01 4.46 -17.30
C PRO A 149 18.82 5.07 -18.46
N TRP A 150 18.49 6.29 -18.92
CA TRP A 150 19.29 7.00 -19.92
C TRP A 150 20.74 7.21 -19.45
N THR A 151 20.94 7.74 -18.25
CA THR A 151 22.25 8.06 -17.67
C THR A 151 23.09 6.81 -17.41
N LEU A 152 22.50 5.80 -16.76
CA LEU A 152 23.20 4.54 -16.50
C LEU A 152 23.52 3.80 -17.79
N GLY A 153 22.58 3.78 -18.74
CA GLY A 153 22.76 3.20 -20.06
C GLY A 153 23.86 3.90 -20.87
N CYS A 154 23.89 5.23 -20.85
CA CYS A 154 24.92 6.04 -21.46
C CYS A 154 26.31 5.76 -20.88
N ILE A 155 26.44 5.61 -19.56
CA ILE A 155 27.70 5.23 -18.91
C ILE A 155 28.12 3.80 -19.28
N ALA A 156 27.16 2.87 -19.36
CA ALA A 156 27.44 1.47 -19.65
C ALA A 156 27.79 1.21 -21.12
N LEU A 157 27.19 1.97 -22.04
CA LEU A 157 27.37 1.80 -23.49
C LEU A 157 28.43 2.72 -24.09
N SER A 158 28.87 3.75 -23.36
CA SER A 158 29.92 4.66 -23.84
C SER A 158 31.13 3.90 -24.37
N PRO A 159 31.73 4.34 -25.49
CA PRO A 159 33.04 3.86 -25.93
C PRO A 159 34.06 3.95 -24.79
N PRO A 160 35.15 3.13 -24.82
CA PRO A 160 36.19 3.12 -23.81
C PRO A 160 37.05 4.41 -23.88
N ASN A 161 36.44 5.54 -23.57
CA ASN A 161 37.05 6.85 -23.44
C ASN A 161 37.04 7.22 -21.94
N PRO A 162 38.19 7.06 -21.24
CA PRO A 162 38.26 7.29 -19.79
C PRO A 162 37.82 8.69 -19.38
N ARG A 163 38.03 9.69 -20.24
CA ARG A 163 37.65 11.08 -19.98
C ARG A 163 36.13 11.28 -20.04
N ALA A 164 35.47 10.72 -21.06
CA ALA A 164 34.01 10.79 -21.20
C ALA A 164 33.29 10.07 -20.06
N ILE A 165 33.74 8.84 -19.72
CA ILE A 165 33.16 8.06 -18.61
C ILE A 165 33.37 8.78 -17.27
N LYS A 166 34.54 9.38 -17.05
CA LYS A 166 34.82 10.15 -15.82
C LYS A 166 33.86 11.33 -15.68
N TYR A 167 33.68 12.15 -16.71
CA TYR A 167 32.75 13.28 -16.65
C TYR A 167 31.29 12.85 -16.53
N ARG A 168 30.85 11.80 -17.23
CA ARG A 168 29.49 11.25 -17.09
C ARG A 168 29.21 10.75 -15.67
N LYS A 169 30.17 10.09 -15.02
CA LYS A 169 30.04 9.65 -13.62
C LYS A 169 29.93 10.84 -12.66
N TYR A 170 30.74 11.88 -12.84
CA TYR A 170 30.64 13.08 -11.99
C TYR A 170 29.34 13.84 -12.20
N LEU A 171 28.95 14.10 -13.45
CA LEU A 171 27.75 14.86 -13.77
C LEU A 171 26.47 14.09 -13.42
N GLY A 172 26.41 12.80 -13.73
CA GLY A 172 25.29 11.95 -13.32
C GLY A 172 25.22 11.79 -11.81
N GLY A 173 26.36 11.59 -11.13
CA GLY A 173 26.43 11.53 -9.68
C GLY A 173 26.02 12.85 -9.01
N ALA A 174 26.46 14.00 -9.55
CA ALA A 174 26.08 15.32 -9.07
C ALA A 174 24.59 15.60 -9.30
N PHE A 175 24.02 15.21 -10.44
CA PHE A 175 22.58 15.32 -10.71
C PHE A 175 21.76 14.59 -9.64
N PHE A 176 21.98 13.28 -9.46
CA PHE A 176 21.21 12.51 -8.48
C PHE A 176 21.55 12.88 -7.02
N GLY A 177 22.79 13.27 -6.73
CA GLY A 177 23.20 13.75 -5.41
C GLY A 177 22.53 15.06 -5.02
N THR A 178 22.30 15.95 -5.98
CA THR A 178 21.64 17.26 -5.77
C THR A 178 20.15 17.12 -5.46
N LEU A 179 19.52 15.99 -5.81
CA LEU A 179 18.12 15.73 -5.45
C LEU A 179 17.89 15.70 -3.93
N VAL A 180 18.87 15.24 -3.14
CA VAL A 180 18.75 15.15 -1.68
C VAL A 180 18.61 16.54 -1.03
N PRO A 181 19.55 17.49 -1.21
CA PRO A 181 19.38 18.84 -0.68
C PRO A 181 18.22 19.59 -1.33
N LEU A 182 17.91 19.34 -2.61
CA LEU A 182 16.73 19.91 -3.28
C LEU A 182 15.44 19.56 -2.52
N VAL A 183 15.20 18.27 -2.24
CA VAL A 183 14.01 17.81 -1.52
C VAL A 183 13.98 18.36 -0.10
N TYR A 184 15.13 18.40 0.58
CA TYR A 184 15.22 18.99 1.91
C TYR A 184 14.77 20.46 1.91
N PHE A 185 15.33 21.30 1.03
CA PHE A 185 14.97 22.71 0.97
C PHE A 185 13.56 22.94 0.41
N PHE A 186 13.06 22.06 -0.46
CA PHE A 186 11.66 22.03 -0.87
C PHE A 186 10.72 21.94 0.34
N ILE A 187 10.99 21.00 1.24
CA ILE A 187 10.22 20.83 2.48
C ILE A 187 10.38 22.07 3.39
N GLN A 188 11.59 22.62 3.51
CA GLN A 188 11.82 23.81 4.34
C GLN A 188 10.99 25.02 3.87
N HIS A 189 10.85 25.24 2.55
CA HIS A 189 10.07 26.39 2.05
C HIS A 189 8.56 26.10 1.95
N LYS A 190 8.13 24.89 1.57
CA LYS A 190 6.69 24.54 1.42
C LYS A 190 6.02 24.21 2.75
N VAL A 191 6.68 23.38 3.57
CA VAL A 191 6.07 22.82 4.79
C VAL A 191 6.44 23.68 5.99
N HIS A 192 7.73 23.92 6.21
CA HIS A 192 8.20 24.67 7.38
C HIS A 192 8.17 26.19 7.19
N ARG A 193 7.91 26.67 5.97
CA ARG A 193 7.77 28.10 5.62
C ARG A 193 8.96 28.94 6.10
N VAL A 194 10.18 28.45 5.89
CA VAL A 194 11.40 29.15 6.29
C VAL A 194 11.75 30.21 5.24
N ALA A 195 11.90 31.47 5.66
CA ALA A 195 12.30 32.57 4.78
C ALA A 195 13.71 32.36 4.19
N GLY A 196 13.86 32.53 2.88
CA GLY A 196 15.11 32.34 2.13
C GLY A 196 15.36 30.89 1.69
N ALA A 197 14.56 29.93 2.15
CA ALA A 197 14.71 28.53 1.76
C ALA A 197 14.34 28.29 0.29
N TYR A 198 13.44 29.08 -0.27
CA TYR A 198 13.06 28.97 -1.68
C TYR A 198 14.18 29.41 -2.62
N THR A 199 14.93 30.46 -2.26
CA THR A 199 16.14 30.87 -2.97
C THR A 199 17.21 29.78 -2.96
N ILE A 200 17.42 29.11 -1.81
CA ILE A 200 18.37 27.99 -1.73
C ILE A 200 17.90 26.80 -2.57
N TYR A 201 16.61 26.48 -2.51
CA TYR A 201 15.98 25.48 -3.36
C TYR A 201 16.19 25.79 -4.86
N ALA A 202 15.98 27.04 -5.27
CA ALA A 202 16.18 27.50 -6.65
C ALA A 202 17.61 27.23 -7.13
N PHE A 203 18.64 27.47 -6.31
CA PHE A 203 20.03 27.16 -6.70
C PHE A 203 20.24 25.68 -7.03
N PHE A 204 19.58 24.78 -6.29
CA PHE A 204 19.65 23.34 -6.57
C PHE A 204 18.87 22.96 -7.83
N GLU A 205 17.72 23.59 -8.11
CA GLU A 205 17.02 23.42 -9.39
C GLU A 205 17.90 23.82 -10.58
N TRP A 206 18.51 25.01 -10.51
CA TRP A 206 19.41 25.49 -11.56
C TRP A 206 20.64 24.58 -11.71
N ALA A 207 21.18 24.06 -10.61
CA ALA A 207 22.28 23.10 -10.65
C ALA A 207 21.90 21.79 -11.36
N LEU A 208 20.67 21.28 -11.16
CA LEU A 208 20.18 20.10 -11.88
C LEU A 208 20.18 20.33 -13.39
N ILE A 209 19.72 21.49 -13.86
CA ILE A 209 19.74 21.83 -15.29
C ILE A 209 21.17 21.84 -15.84
N LEU A 210 22.11 22.44 -15.11
CA LEU A 210 23.53 22.47 -15.50
C LEU A 210 24.13 21.06 -15.59
N PHE A 211 23.85 20.19 -14.63
CA PHE A 211 24.36 18.83 -14.64
C PHE A 211 23.73 17.98 -15.74
N ASP A 212 22.44 18.18 -16.01
CA ASP A 212 21.68 17.40 -16.99
C ASP A 212 22.10 17.72 -18.43
N VAL A 213 22.11 19.01 -18.80
CA VAL A 213 22.59 19.46 -20.12
C VAL A 213 24.09 19.17 -20.26
N GLY A 214 24.86 19.35 -19.18
CA GLY A 214 26.27 19.02 -19.11
C GLY A 214 26.55 17.54 -19.35
N PHE A 215 25.71 16.64 -18.82
CA PHE A 215 25.86 15.20 -19.02
C PHE A 215 25.76 14.84 -20.51
N ASP A 216 24.75 15.38 -21.20
CA ASP A 216 24.56 15.13 -22.63
C ASP A 216 25.65 15.81 -23.49
N ALA A 217 26.22 16.94 -23.03
CA ALA A 217 27.36 17.60 -23.67
C ALA A 217 28.62 16.71 -23.73
N VAL A 218 28.79 15.78 -22.79
CA VAL A 218 29.93 14.84 -22.79
C VAL A 218 29.92 13.96 -24.05
N THR A 219 28.75 13.76 -24.67
CA THR A 219 28.62 13.01 -25.93
C THR A 219 29.47 13.61 -27.06
N ALA A 220 29.82 14.90 -27.01
CA ALA A 220 30.77 15.51 -27.93
C ALA A 220 32.13 14.79 -27.94
N LEU A 221 32.57 14.22 -26.81
CA LEU A 221 33.81 13.44 -26.71
C LEU A 221 33.67 12.06 -27.35
N ASP A 222 32.49 11.46 -27.30
CA ASP A 222 32.19 10.17 -27.91
C ASP A 222 32.00 10.32 -29.43
N PHE A 223 31.43 11.43 -29.88
CA PHE A 223 31.22 11.74 -31.29
C PHE A 223 32.46 12.30 -32.01
N LYS A 224 33.60 12.45 -31.33
CA LYS A 224 34.87 12.82 -32.01
C LYS A 224 35.31 11.79 -33.05
N THR A 225 34.88 10.54 -32.90
CA THR A 225 35.18 9.44 -33.83
C THR A 225 34.10 9.23 -34.89
N PHE A 226 33.09 10.10 -34.95
CA PHE A 226 31.97 10.02 -35.89
C PHE A 226 31.98 11.16 -36.89
N GLU A 227 31.76 10.83 -38.16
CA GLU A 227 31.51 11.78 -39.24
C GLU A 227 30.15 11.47 -39.86
N VAL A 228 29.30 12.48 -40.01
CA VAL A 228 27.98 12.36 -40.65
C VAL A 228 28.16 12.80 -42.10
N VAL A 229 28.05 11.84 -43.01
CA VAL A 229 28.25 12.02 -44.45
C VAL A 229 26.92 11.94 -45.18
N VAL A 230 26.49 13.02 -45.81
CA VAL A 230 25.32 13.07 -46.69
C VAL A 230 25.79 12.78 -48.12
N ARG A 231 25.36 11.65 -48.70
CA ARG A 231 25.72 11.24 -50.06
C ARG A 231 24.54 11.35 -51.01
N ASP A 232 24.78 11.87 -52.20
CA ASP A 232 23.78 11.89 -53.27
C ASP A 232 23.82 10.58 -54.04
N VAL A 233 22.99 9.64 -53.63
CA VAL A 233 22.98 8.27 -54.19
C VAL A 233 22.52 8.22 -55.66
N LYS A 234 21.98 9.31 -56.22
CA LYS A 234 21.49 9.39 -57.61
C LYS A 234 22.29 10.38 -58.48
N GLY A 235 23.31 11.03 -57.93
CA GLY A 235 24.33 11.77 -58.69
C GLY A 235 23.88 13.09 -59.32
N LEU A 236 22.91 13.79 -58.72
CA LEU A 236 22.47 15.12 -59.15
C LEU A 236 23.44 16.25 -58.74
N SER A 237 24.24 16.05 -57.70
CA SER A 237 25.16 17.04 -57.11
C SER A 237 26.64 16.61 -57.24
N LYS A 238 27.52 17.57 -57.58
CA LYS A 238 28.96 17.35 -57.75
C LYS A 238 29.68 17.46 -56.39
N GLY A 239 29.84 16.34 -55.71
CA GLY A 239 30.53 16.22 -54.42
C GLY A 239 31.95 15.63 -54.50
N PHE A 240 32.83 16.04 -53.59
CA PHE A 240 34.28 15.74 -53.55
C PHE A 240 34.59 14.28 -53.15
N ILE A 241 35.61 13.68 -53.77
CA ILE A 241 36.04 12.29 -53.56
C ILE A 241 37.38 12.28 -52.80
N ASN A 242 37.48 11.47 -51.75
CA ASN A 242 38.76 10.90 -51.32
C ASN A 242 38.54 9.51 -50.71
N ALA A 243 38.79 8.49 -51.53
CA ALA A 243 38.65 7.08 -51.21
C ALA A 243 40.04 6.46 -51.06
N VAL A 244 40.63 6.48 -49.86
CA VAL A 244 41.84 5.66 -49.56
C VAL A 244 41.85 5.09 -48.12
N ALA A 245 41.06 5.61 -47.17
CA ALA A 245 41.15 5.18 -45.76
C ALA A 245 40.31 3.93 -45.40
N GLU A 246 39.35 3.52 -46.23
CA GLU A 246 38.29 2.58 -45.83
C GLU A 246 38.70 1.09 -45.88
N ILE A 247 39.85 0.77 -46.49
CA ILE A 247 40.24 -0.63 -46.76
C ILE A 247 41.17 -1.19 -45.66
N LEU A 248 41.86 -0.37 -44.86
CA LEU A 248 42.87 -0.86 -43.91
C LEU A 248 42.37 -1.12 -42.47
N GLU A 249 41.24 -0.55 -42.02
CA GLU A 249 40.77 -0.73 -40.63
C GLU A 249 39.92 -1.99 -40.39
N ARG A 250 39.34 -2.57 -41.45
CA ARG A 250 38.40 -3.71 -41.30
C ARG A 250 39.04 -5.00 -40.80
N HIS A 251 40.36 -5.17 -40.95
CA HIS A 251 41.02 -6.45 -40.64
C HIS A 251 41.61 -6.58 -39.23
N ARG A 252 41.54 -5.54 -38.37
CA ARG A 252 42.23 -5.56 -37.05
C ARG A 252 41.33 -5.64 -35.82
N LYS A 253 40.02 -5.36 -35.93
CA LYS A 253 39.10 -5.26 -34.77
C LYS A 253 38.33 -6.54 -34.43
N GLU A 254 38.39 -7.57 -35.26
CA GLU A 254 37.57 -8.79 -35.08
C GLU A 254 38.13 -9.82 -34.08
N GLN A 255 39.34 -9.66 -33.54
CA GLN A 255 39.97 -10.70 -32.70
C GLN A 255 40.12 -10.41 -31.20
N VAL A 256 39.68 -9.25 -30.67
CA VAL A 256 40.02 -8.86 -29.28
C VAL A 256 38.82 -8.69 -28.33
N THR A 257 37.57 -8.66 -28.81
CA THR A 257 36.40 -8.27 -27.99
C THR A 257 35.47 -9.41 -27.55
N GLY A 258 35.80 -10.67 -27.85
CA GLY A 258 34.90 -11.82 -27.72
C GLY A 258 34.72 -12.45 -26.34
N ALA A 259 35.28 -11.92 -25.25
CA ALA A 259 35.41 -12.73 -24.02
C ALA A 259 34.96 -12.12 -22.69
N LEU A 260 34.32 -10.93 -22.61
CA LEU A 260 34.13 -10.33 -21.25
C LEU A 260 32.82 -9.63 -20.85
N TYR A 261 31.80 -9.39 -21.69
CA TYR A 261 30.57 -8.74 -21.19
C TYR A 261 29.29 -9.18 -21.92
N SER A 262 28.63 -10.24 -21.43
CA SER A 262 27.37 -10.75 -22.00
C SER A 262 26.22 -10.73 -20.98
N LEU A 263 25.32 -9.75 -21.09
CA LEU A 263 23.99 -9.75 -20.46
C LEU A 263 23.01 -9.01 -21.39
N HIS A 264 21.95 -9.70 -21.83
CA HIS A 264 21.03 -9.25 -22.87
C HIS A 264 19.63 -9.00 -22.28
N PHE A 265 19.02 -7.84 -22.52
CA PHE A 265 17.63 -7.54 -22.14
C PHE A 265 16.65 -8.00 -23.24
N THR A 266 15.54 -8.64 -22.87
CA THR A 266 14.50 -9.12 -23.77
C THR A 266 13.09 -8.80 -23.25
N TRP A 267 12.24 -8.23 -24.12
CA TRP A 267 10.83 -7.94 -23.82
C TRP A 267 10.03 -9.20 -23.47
N SER A 268 10.38 -10.34 -24.06
CA SER A 268 9.69 -11.61 -23.76
C SER A 268 9.90 -12.05 -22.31
N GLU A 269 11.09 -11.83 -21.73
CA GLU A 269 11.37 -12.15 -20.32
C GLU A 269 10.73 -11.13 -19.40
N ALA A 270 10.74 -9.84 -19.76
CA ALA A 270 10.03 -8.81 -19.01
C ALA A 270 8.52 -9.13 -18.90
N PHE A 271 7.86 -9.51 -20.01
CA PHE A 271 6.45 -9.93 -19.97
C PHE A 271 6.23 -11.25 -19.21
N ASP A 272 7.19 -12.18 -19.22
CA ASP A 272 7.12 -13.38 -18.38
C ASP A 272 7.19 -13.01 -16.89
N THR A 273 8.10 -12.10 -16.50
CA THR A 273 8.23 -11.59 -15.13
C THR A 273 6.96 -10.88 -14.68
N VAL A 274 6.41 -9.98 -15.51
CA VAL A 274 5.15 -9.27 -15.19
C VAL A 274 4.01 -10.27 -15.01
N ALA A 275 3.88 -11.26 -15.89
CA ALA A 275 2.87 -12.30 -15.76
C ALA A 275 3.05 -13.16 -14.50
N ASP A 276 4.28 -13.56 -14.17
CA ASP A 276 4.58 -14.34 -12.97
C ASP A 276 4.25 -13.57 -11.68
N VAL A 277 4.61 -12.29 -11.61
CA VAL A 277 4.30 -11.41 -10.46
C VAL A 277 2.80 -11.18 -10.34
N TYR A 278 2.13 -10.85 -11.45
CA TYR A 278 0.69 -10.59 -11.42
C TYR A 278 -0.12 -11.85 -11.08
N HIS A 279 0.28 -13.01 -11.59
CA HIS A 279 -0.36 -14.28 -11.23
C HIS A 279 -0.17 -14.60 -9.74
N GLY A 280 0.99 -14.26 -9.16
CA GLY A 280 1.24 -14.35 -7.72
C GLY A 280 0.36 -13.39 -6.91
N PHE A 281 0.18 -12.15 -7.39
CA PHE A 281 -0.76 -11.19 -6.81
C PHE A 281 -2.20 -11.74 -6.79
N VAL A 282 -2.65 -12.34 -7.89
CA VAL A 282 -3.98 -12.96 -7.97
C VAL A 282 -4.12 -14.14 -6.98
N PHE A 283 -3.08 -14.96 -6.82
CA PHE A 283 -3.07 -16.03 -5.80
C PHE A 283 -3.29 -15.47 -4.40
N TRP A 284 -2.51 -14.46 -3.99
CA TRP A 284 -2.62 -13.86 -2.66
C TRP A 284 -3.95 -13.15 -2.45
N SER A 285 -4.46 -12.47 -3.48
CA SER A 285 -5.78 -11.83 -3.45
C SER A 285 -6.90 -12.85 -3.19
N MET A 286 -6.87 -14.00 -3.86
CA MET A 286 -7.87 -15.05 -3.63
C MET A 286 -7.70 -15.71 -2.26
N LEU A 287 -6.47 -16.06 -1.85
CA LEU A 287 -6.22 -16.70 -0.57
C LEU A 287 -6.64 -15.82 0.61
N THR A 288 -6.32 -14.52 0.56
CA THR A 288 -6.69 -13.54 1.59
C THR A 288 -8.19 -13.25 1.63
N SER A 289 -8.89 -13.40 0.51
CA SER A 289 -10.35 -13.21 0.48
C SER A 289 -11.17 -14.34 1.10
N LEU A 290 -10.60 -15.55 1.23
CA LEU A 290 -11.37 -16.70 1.70
C LEU A 290 -11.86 -16.51 3.14
N GLY A 291 -10.99 -15.98 4.02
CA GLY A 291 -11.34 -15.69 5.41
C GLY A 291 -12.51 -14.72 5.50
N LEU A 292 -12.43 -13.60 4.77
CA LEU A 292 -13.48 -12.56 4.69
C LEU A 292 -14.85 -13.12 4.33
N VAL A 293 -14.89 -13.91 3.26
CA VAL A 293 -16.15 -14.46 2.70
C VAL A 293 -16.71 -15.56 3.61
N VAL A 294 -15.85 -16.32 4.30
CA VAL A 294 -16.29 -17.31 5.30
C VAL A 294 -16.83 -16.63 6.56
N TRP A 295 -16.15 -15.58 7.04
CA TRP A 295 -16.49 -14.91 8.29
C TRP A 295 -17.88 -14.28 8.32
N TYR A 296 -18.39 -13.87 7.15
CA TYR A 296 -19.77 -13.43 6.99
C TYR A 296 -20.81 -14.41 7.59
N PHE A 297 -20.60 -15.73 7.52
CA PHE A 297 -21.63 -16.67 7.98
C PHE A 297 -21.72 -16.78 9.51
N PRO A 298 -20.61 -16.99 10.25
CA PRO A 298 -20.63 -16.95 11.71
C PRO A 298 -21.22 -15.67 12.28
N LEU A 299 -20.95 -14.52 11.66
CA LEU A 299 -21.49 -13.23 12.06
C LEU A 299 -23.02 -13.19 11.99
N TRP A 300 -23.62 -13.52 10.85
CA TRP A 300 -25.08 -13.44 10.70
C TRP A 300 -25.84 -14.61 11.33
N HIS A 301 -25.19 -15.75 11.54
CA HIS A 301 -25.78 -16.90 12.23
C HIS A 301 -25.51 -16.92 13.74
N MET A 302 -24.68 -16.00 14.25
CA MET A 302 -24.23 -15.92 15.64
C MET A 302 -23.73 -17.27 16.17
N GLY A 303 -22.92 -17.97 15.36
CA GLY A 303 -22.41 -19.31 15.66
C GLY A 303 -21.92 -20.10 14.46
N ILE A 304 -21.47 -21.34 14.68
CA ILE A 304 -20.96 -22.22 13.61
C ILE A 304 -22.11 -22.65 12.69
N SER A 305 -22.04 -22.22 11.43
CA SER A 305 -23.07 -22.44 10.40
C SER A 305 -22.83 -23.67 9.52
N GLY A 306 -21.62 -24.24 9.54
CA GLY A 306 -21.14 -25.28 8.64
C GLY A 306 -20.41 -24.75 7.41
N TYR A 307 -20.65 -23.48 7.01
CA TYR A 307 -19.93 -22.83 5.91
C TYR A 307 -18.45 -22.61 6.23
N GLU A 308 -18.08 -22.60 7.51
CA GLU A 308 -16.70 -22.46 7.97
C GLU A 308 -15.80 -23.57 7.41
N ALA A 309 -16.35 -24.74 7.07
CA ALA A 309 -15.61 -25.83 6.43
C ALA A 309 -14.95 -25.43 5.10
N PHE A 310 -15.40 -24.35 4.43
CA PHE A 310 -14.78 -23.86 3.20
C PHE A 310 -13.34 -23.38 3.37
N VAL A 311 -12.87 -23.09 4.59
CA VAL A 311 -11.43 -22.81 4.83
C VAL A 311 -10.53 -23.97 4.38
N LEU A 312 -11.06 -25.20 4.38
CA LEU A 312 -10.38 -26.42 3.92
C LEU A 312 -10.12 -26.42 2.39
N ALA A 313 -10.73 -25.51 1.62
CA ALA A 313 -10.49 -25.39 0.18
C ALA A 313 -9.01 -25.18 -0.15
N SER A 314 -8.28 -24.48 0.72
CA SER A 314 -6.84 -24.25 0.57
C SER A 314 -5.98 -25.54 0.65
N ILE A 315 -6.52 -26.64 1.19
CA ILE A 315 -5.86 -27.95 1.38
C ILE A 315 -5.88 -28.80 0.10
N SER A 316 -6.48 -28.31 -0.99
CA SER A 316 -6.57 -29.02 -2.28
C SER A 316 -5.24 -29.63 -2.81
N PRO A 317 -4.01 -29.17 -2.49
CA PRO A 317 -2.80 -29.88 -2.88
C PRO A 317 -2.72 -31.33 -2.40
N VAL A 318 -3.50 -31.74 -1.39
CA VAL A 318 -3.64 -33.16 -0.98
C VAL A 318 -4.11 -34.06 -2.13
N LEU A 319 -4.80 -33.50 -3.13
CA LEU A 319 -5.28 -34.20 -4.32
C LEU A 319 -4.16 -34.52 -5.33
N LEU A 320 -2.94 -34.01 -5.13
CA LEU A 320 -1.78 -34.29 -6.00
C LEU A 320 -1.16 -35.68 -5.74
N THR A 321 -2.01 -36.70 -5.67
CA THR A 321 -1.66 -38.12 -5.53
C THR A 321 -2.05 -38.90 -6.80
N GLY A 322 -1.38 -40.03 -7.02
CA GLY A 322 -1.76 -41.00 -8.05
C GLY A 322 -1.98 -40.42 -9.46
N PRO A 323 -3.04 -40.83 -10.18
CA PRO A 323 -3.39 -40.33 -11.51
C PRO A 323 -3.78 -38.84 -11.54
N LEU A 324 -4.44 -38.34 -10.49
CA LEU A 324 -4.88 -36.95 -10.40
C LEU A 324 -3.71 -35.97 -10.48
N ARG A 325 -2.59 -36.30 -9.84
CA ARG A 325 -1.34 -35.51 -9.96
C ARG A 325 -0.93 -35.32 -11.42
N ASN A 326 -0.93 -36.40 -12.20
CA ASN A 326 -0.49 -36.35 -13.60
C ASN A 326 -1.47 -35.51 -14.45
N ILE A 327 -2.79 -35.65 -14.20
CA ILE A 327 -3.81 -34.85 -14.88
C ILE A 327 -3.59 -33.36 -14.60
N VAL A 328 -3.43 -32.97 -13.33
CA VAL A 328 -3.24 -31.57 -12.93
C VAL A 328 -1.93 -31.00 -13.48
N VAL A 329 -0.82 -31.73 -13.32
CA VAL A 329 0.51 -31.27 -13.78
C VAL A 329 0.55 -31.12 -15.30
N ASN A 330 -0.14 -31.98 -16.05
CA ASN A 330 -0.17 -31.89 -17.51
C ASN A 330 -1.14 -30.82 -18.04
N ASN A 331 -2.14 -30.44 -17.24
CA ASN A 331 -3.20 -29.50 -17.63
C ASN A 331 -3.17 -28.19 -16.83
N GLN A 332 -1.99 -27.73 -16.43
CA GLN A 332 -1.82 -26.53 -15.59
C GLN A 332 -2.56 -25.29 -16.12
N ARG A 333 -2.63 -25.08 -17.44
CA ARG A 333 -3.37 -23.96 -18.03
C ARG A 333 -4.84 -23.96 -17.64
N ILE A 334 -5.49 -25.12 -17.71
CA ILE A 334 -6.92 -25.25 -17.38
C ILE A 334 -7.11 -24.93 -15.90
N ILE A 335 -6.28 -25.50 -15.03
CA ILE A 335 -6.37 -25.31 -13.58
C ILE A 335 -6.19 -23.83 -13.19
N HIS A 336 -5.19 -23.14 -13.77
CA HIS A 336 -4.94 -21.71 -13.51
C HIS A 336 -6.01 -20.79 -14.11
N LEU A 337 -6.68 -21.19 -15.20
CA LEU A 337 -7.83 -20.44 -15.71
C LEU A 337 -9.08 -20.67 -14.85
N LEU A 338 -9.32 -21.90 -14.39
CA LEU A 338 -10.42 -22.22 -13.48
C LEU A 338 -10.28 -21.48 -12.15
N SER A 339 -9.06 -21.29 -11.63
CA SER A 339 -8.88 -20.52 -10.39
C SER A 339 -9.39 -19.09 -10.48
N LEU A 340 -9.40 -18.48 -11.66
CA LEU A 340 -9.89 -17.11 -11.85
C LEU A 340 -11.40 -16.96 -11.58
N SER A 341 -12.14 -18.06 -11.39
CA SER A 341 -13.50 -18.01 -10.86
C SER A 341 -13.55 -17.29 -9.51
N GLY A 342 -12.51 -17.39 -8.69
CA GLY A 342 -12.44 -16.71 -7.39
C GLY A 342 -12.45 -15.19 -7.52
N VAL A 343 -11.76 -14.64 -8.53
CA VAL A 343 -11.81 -13.21 -8.86
C VAL A 343 -13.15 -12.85 -9.50
N ALA A 344 -13.69 -13.71 -10.36
CA ALA A 344 -14.98 -13.52 -11.02
C ALA A 344 -16.19 -13.65 -10.08
N ALA A 345 -15.99 -14.13 -8.84
CA ALA A 345 -17.05 -14.35 -7.86
C ALA A 345 -17.80 -13.06 -7.47
N TYR A 346 -17.22 -11.87 -7.69
CA TYR A 346 -17.93 -10.59 -7.53
C TYR A 346 -19.16 -10.44 -8.44
N LEU A 347 -19.29 -11.26 -9.49
CA LEU A 347 -20.50 -11.29 -10.33
C LEU A 347 -21.63 -12.11 -9.69
N VAL A 348 -21.34 -12.85 -8.62
CA VAL A 348 -22.29 -13.71 -7.91
C VAL A 348 -22.88 -12.93 -6.74
N LEU A 349 -24.13 -12.49 -6.89
CA LEU A 349 -24.79 -11.65 -5.89
C LEU A 349 -25.15 -12.41 -4.61
N ASP A 350 -25.61 -13.65 -4.74
CA ASP A 350 -25.99 -14.47 -3.58
C ASP A 350 -24.75 -14.84 -2.73
N PRO A 351 -24.73 -14.49 -1.43
CA PRO A 351 -23.57 -14.71 -0.55
C PRO A 351 -23.11 -16.17 -0.48
N VAL A 352 -24.06 -17.12 -0.42
CA VAL A 352 -23.75 -18.56 -0.38
C VAL A 352 -23.06 -18.99 -1.68
N LYS A 353 -23.66 -18.73 -2.83
CA LYS A 353 -23.07 -19.08 -4.13
C LYS A 353 -21.73 -18.37 -4.37
N ARG A 354 -21.55 -17.15 -3.84
CA ARG A 354 -20.28 -16.42 -3.87
C ARG A 354 -19.21 -17.18 -3.10
N LEU A 355 -19.49 -17.63 -1.88
CA LEU A 355 -18.57 -18.47 -1.08
C LEU A 355 -18.16 -19.73 -1.83
N PHE A 356 -19.11 -20.46 -2.43
CA PHE A 356 -18.78 -21.68 -3.19
C PHE A 356 -17.85 -21.38 -4.38
N THR A 357 -18.08 -20.27 -5.07
CA THR A 357 -17.28 -19.84 -6.22
C THR A 357 -15.86 -19.43 -5.80
N VAL A 358 -15.73 -18.69 -4.69
CA VAL A 358 -14.44 -18.30 -4.09
C VAL A 358 -13.70 -19.53 -3.60
N GLY A 359 -14.36 -20.43 -2.87
CA GLY A 359 -13.81 -21.69 -2.38
C GLY A 359 -13.26 -22.56 -3.51
N PHE A 360 -14.02 -22.72 -4.60
CA PHE A 360 -13.55 -23.41 -5.81
C PHE A 360 -12.34 -22.72 -6.43
N GLY A 361 -12.37 -21.38 -6.56
CA GLY A 361 -11.26 -20.59 -7.10
C GLY A 361 -9.98 -20.75 -6.28
N VAL A 362 -10.06 -20.67 -4.95
CA VAL A 362 -8.94 -20.89 -4.03
C VAL A 362 -8.43 -22.32 -4.12
N ALA A 363 -9.30 -23.32 -4.14
CA ALA A 363 -8.91 -24.71 -4.29
C ALA A 363 -8.14 -24.95 -5.60
N MET A 364 -8.60 -24.40 -6.73
CA MET A 364 -7.88 -24.50 -8.00
C MET A 364 -6.56 -23.72 -7.97
N SER A 365 -6.53 -22.57 -7.30
CA SER A 365 -5.34 -21.73 -7.18
C SER A 365 -4.22 -22.43 -6.40
N THR A 366 -4.51 -22.93 -5.20
CA THR A 366 -3.52 -23.66 -4.38
C THR A 366 -3.06 -24.93 -5.07
N LEU A 367 -3.97 -25.68 -5.70
CA LEU A 367 -3.65 -26.87 -6.48
C LEU A 367 -2.73 -26.54 -7.67
N GLY A 368 -3.06 -25.52 -8.45
CA GLY A 368 -2.33 -25.09 -9.63
C GLY A 368 -0.93 -24.55 -9.31
N TRP A 369 -0.81 -23.73 -8.27
CA TRP A 369 0.49 -23.20 -7.82
C TRP A 369 1.42 -24.30 -7.31
N VAL A 370 0.93 -25.21 -6.46
CA VAL A 370 1.74 -26.34 -5.98
C VAL A 370 2.15 -27.26 -7.13
N ALA A 371 1.23 -27.57 -8.05
CA ALA A 371 1.56 -28.37 -9.23
C ALA A 371 2.64 -27.72 -10.09
N THR A 372 2.61 -26.38 -10.23
CA THR A 372 3.61 -25.61 -10.98
C THR A 372 4.96 -25.62 -10.30
N LEU A 373 5.01 -25.32 -9.00
CA LEU A 373 6.26 -25.34 -8.21
C LEU A 373 6.90 -26.73 -8.21
N HIS A 374 6.08 -27.78 -8.11
CA HIS A 374 6.54 -29.16 -8.18
C HIS A 374 7.12 -29.51 -9.56
N ALA A 375 6.40 -29.21 -10.64
CA ALA A 375 6.83 -29.53 -12.01
C ALA A 375 8.11 -28.79 -12.42
N GLU A 376 8.27 -27.54 -11.98
CA GLU A 376 9.42 -26.71 -12.33
C GLU A 376 10.64 -26.93 -11.41
N SER A 377 10.49 -27.66 -10.29
CA SER A 377 11.53 -27.85 -9.25
C SER A 377 12.85 -28.45 -9.75
N LEU A 378 12.83 -29.13 -10.91
CA LEU A 378 14.01 -29.71 -11.56
C LEU A 378 14.88 -28.66 -12.26
N HIS A 379 14.29 -27.54 -12.71
CA HIS A 379 14.98 -26.50 -13.46
C HIS A 379 15.14 -25.24 -12.62
N ALA A 380 16.34 -25.03 -12.09
CA ALA A 380 16.62 -23.96 -11.13
C ALA A 380 16.14 -22.57 -11.59
N ALA A 381 16.37 -22.19 -12.85
CA ALA A 381 16.00 -20.87 -13.36
C ALA A 381 14.48 -20.68 -13.55
N ARG A 382 13.74 -21.73 -13.95
CA ARG A 382 12.27 -21.67 -14.11
C ARG A 382 11.59 -21.68 -12.74
N PHE A 383 12.04 -22.56 -11.85
CA PHE A 383 11.57 -22.61 -10.46
C PHE A 383 11.78 -21.27 -9.75
N GLU A 384 12.99 -20.68 -9.88
CA GLU A 384 13.31 -19.38 -9.31
C GLU A 384 12.33 -18.30 -9.77
N SER A 385 11.98 -18.26 -11.08
CA SER A 385 10.98 -17.32 -11.61
C SER A 385 9.60 -17.49 -10.96
N LYS A 386 9.13 -18.74 -10.84
CA LYS A 386 7.81 -19.02 -10.26
C LYS A 386 7.74 -18.70 -8.77
N LEU A 387 8.77 -19.07 -8.01
CA LEU A 387 8.87 -18.76 -6.59
C LEU A 387 8.96 -17.24 -6.37
N LEU A 388 9.74 -16.54 -7.18
CA LEU A 388 9.80 -15.08 -7.15
C LEU A 388 8.47 -14.41 -7.49
N GLY A 389 7.77 -14.90 -8.50
CA GLY A 389 6.42 -14.44 -8.84
C GLY A 389 5.45 -14.57 -7.67
N LEU A 390 5.48 -15.68 -6.94
CA LEU A 390 4.64 -15.90 -5.76
C LEU A 390 4.99 -14.95 -4.61
N LEU A 391 6.27 -14.78 -4.27
CA LEU A 391 6.71 -13.97 -3.13
C LEU A 391 6.60 -12.46 -3.42
N ILE A 392 6.97 -12.01 -4.61
CA ILE A 392 6.79 -10.62 -5.03
C ILE A 392 5.31 -10.33 -5.29
N GLY A 393 4.51 -11.33 -5.68
CA GLY A 393 3.06 -11.22 -5.73
C GLY A 393 2.42 -10.84 -4.39
N LEU A 394 2.97 -11.31 -3.26
CA LEU A 394 2.54 -10.85 -1.92
C LEU A 394 2.87 -9.37 -1.71
N ILE A 395 4.11 -8.96 -2.05
CA ILE A 395 4.54 -7.55 -1.97
C ILE A 395 3.61 -6.66 -2.81
N VAL A 396 3.24 -7.10 -4.02
CA VAL A 396 2.26 -6.40 -4.87
C VAL A 396 0.88 -6.39 -4.24
N SER A 397 0.44 -7.49 -3.62
CA SER A 397 -0.86 -7.55 -2.91
C SER A 397 -0.92 -6.55 -1.76
N SER A 398 0.11 -6.50 -0.91
CA SER A 398 0.18 -5.54 0.20
C SER A 398 0.33 -4.10 -0.30
N THR A 399 1.05 -3.88 -1.42
CA THR A 399 1.13 -2.56 -2.07
C THR A 399 -0.21 -2.12 -2.65
N ALA A 400 -0.94 -3.04 -3.30
CA ALA A 400 -2.27 -2.75 -3.84
C ALA A 400 -3.26 -2.44 -2.72
N LYS A 401 -3.26 -3.22 -1.64
CA LYS A 401 -4.06 -2.92 -0.46
C LYS A 401 -3.72 -1.54 0.10
N PHE A 402 -2.45 -1.20 0.25
CA PHE A 402 -2.06 0.13 0.68
C PHE A 402 -2.53 1.22 -0.31
N ALA A 403 -2.44 1.01 -1.62
CA ALA A 403 -2.92 2.00 -2.58
C ALA A 403 -4.46 2.17 -2.59
N TRP A 404 -5.21 1.15 -2.16
CA TRP A 404 -6.68 1.13 -2.05
C TRP A 404 -7.17 1.14 -0.60
N GLN A 405 -6.51 1.95 0.26
CA GLN A 405 -6.92 2.19 1.64
C GLN A 405 -7.23 0.89 2.43
N THR A 406 -6.30 -0.06 2.36
CA THR A 406 -6.30 -1.40 3.00
C THR A 406 -7.17 -2.47 2.34
N ASN A 407 -8.02 -2.13 1.36
CA ASN A 407 -8.80 -3.12 0.62
C ASN A 407 -8.03 -3.63 -0.62
N ASN A 408 -8.16 -4.92 -0.93
CA ASN A 408 -7.63 -5.43 -2.19
C ASN A 408 -8.64 -5.16 -3.31
N PRO A 409 -8.28 -4.46 -4.39
CA PRO A 409 -9.24 -4.02 -5.38
C PRO A 409 -9.86 -5.15 -6.21
N ILE A 410 -9.34 -6.39 -6.13
CA ILE A 410 -9.88 -7.55 -6.86
C ILE A 410 -10.52 -8.59 -5.95
N TRP A 411 -10.74 -8.27 -4.66
CA TRP A 411 -11.47 -9.15 -3.76
C TRP A 411 -12.94 -9.33 -4.17
N PRO A 412 -13.53 -10.51 -3.92
CA PRO A 412 -14.91 -10.83 -4.30
C PRO A 412 -15.98 -10.04 -3.52
N ILE A 413 -15.59 -9.34 -2.44
CA ILE A 413 -16.46 -8.42 -1.67
C ILE A 413 -16.43 -6.97 -2.22
N MET A 414 -15.70 -6.75 -3.31
CA MET A 414 -15.57 -5.46 -3.98
C MET A 414 -16.33 -5.46 -5.31
N HIS A 415 -16.78 -4.28 -5.72
CA HIS A 415 -17.41 -3.99 -7.00
C HIS A 415 -17.22 -2.50 -7.36
N ALA A 416 -17.57 -2.08 -8.57
CA ALA A 416 -17.30 -0.71 -9.04
C ALA A 416 -17.77 0.40 -8.08
N ALA A 417 -18.94 0.26 -7.44
CA ALA A 417 -19.48 1.29 -6.54
C ALA A 417 -18.81 1.38 -5.16
N ASN A 418 -17.97 0.43 -4.75
CA ASN A 418 -17.20 0.47 -3.49
C ASN A 418 -15.68 0.40 -3.73
N GLY A 419 -15.23 0.75 -4.94
CA GLY A 419 -13.80 0.85 -5.29
C GLY A 419 -13.18 -0.40 -5.95
N GLY A 420 -13.97 -1.43 -6.25
CA GLY A 420 -13.51 -2.67 -6.88
C GLY A 420 -13.10 -2.52 -8.36
N TRP A 421 -11.98 -3.16 -8.72
CA TRP A 421 -11.42 -3.25 -10.07
C TRP A 421 -11.43 -4.70 -10.60
N ASN A 422 -12.37 -5.52 -10.13
CA ASN A 422 -12.43 -6.96 -10.38
C ASN A 422 -12.41 -7.33 -11.86
N LEU A 423 -13.14 -6.60 -12.72
CA LEU A 423 -13.17 -6.88 -14.17
C LEU A 423 -11.79 -6.68 -14.82
N SER A 424 -11.17 -5.53 -14.58
CA SER A 424 -9.81 -5.24 -15.06
C SER A 424 -8.82 -6.26 -14.50
N GLY A 425 -8.97 -6.57 -13.21
CA GLY A 425 -8.19 -7.58 -12.51
C GLY A 425 -8.27 -8.96 -13.16
N LEU A 426 -9.49 -9.36 -13.54
CA LEU A 426 -9.79 -10.63 -14.21
C LEU A 426 -9.22 -10.68 -15.63
N ILE A 427 -9.37 -9.62 -16.42
CA ILE A 427 -8.83 -9.55 -17.79
C ILE A 427 -7.31 -9.69 -17.77
N VAL A 428 -6.62 -8.92 -16.93
CA VAL A 428 -5.17 -9.04 -16.76
C VAL A 428 -4.79 -10.41 -16.19
N GLY A 429 -5.61 -10.98 -15.30
CA GLY A 429 -5.45 -12.33 -14.76
C GLY A 429 -5.50 -13.42 -15.82
N ILE A 430 -6.43 -13.34 -16.78
CA ILE A 430 -6.52 -14.26 -17.91
C ILE A 430 -5.25 -14.17 -18.76
N LEU A 431 -4.83 -12.94 -19.12
CA LEU A 431 -3.62 -12.73 -19.92
C LEU A 431 -2.36 -13.25 -19.20
N ALA A 432 -2.25 -12.97 -17.90
CA ALA A 432 -1.17 -13.45 -17.04
C ALA A 432 -1.17 -14.98 -16.97
N ALA A 433 -2.31 -15.64 -16.74
CA ALA A 433 -2.43 -17.09 -16.68
C ALA A 433 -2.04 -17.78 -18.00
N LEU A 434 -2.45 -17.22 -19.15
CA LEU A 434 -2.07 -17.71 -20.48
C LEU A 434 -0.56 -17.61 -20.71
N ARG A 435 0.05 -16.50 -20.29
CA ARG A 435 1.50 -16.28 -20.38
C ARG A 435 2.28 -17.15 -19.40
N PHE A 436 1.81 -17.25 -18.16
CA PHE A 436 2.38 -18.02 -17.06
C PHE A 436 2.51 -19.50 -17.40
N THR A 437 1.51 -20.04 -18.11
CA THR A 437 1.40 -21.45 -18.51
C THR A 437 1.82 -21.73 -19.96
N ARG A 438 2.52 -20.80 -20.62
CA ARG A 438 2.90 -20.96 -22.04
C ARG A 438 3.97 -22.03 -22.28
N LYS A 439 4.81 -22.30 -21.28
CA LYS A 439 5.89 -23.30 -21.36
C LYS A 439 5.34 -24.63 -20.88
N THR A 440 5.56 -25.69 -21.67
CA THR A 440 5.12 -27.03 -21.30
C THR A 440 5.75 -27.47 -19.97
N PRO A 441 4.96 -28.01 -19.03
CA PRO A 441 5.47 -28.58 -17.79
C PRO A 441 6.52 -29.65 -18.08
N LEU A 442 7.59 -29.65 -17.29
CA LEU A 442 8.66 -30.63 -17.41
C LEU A 442 8.25 -31.88 -16.64
N THR A 443 7.49 -32.76 -17.29
CA THR A 443 7.06 -34.03 -16.69
C THR A 443 8.25 -34.97 -16.57
N SER A 444 8.61 -35.36 -15.34
CA SER A 444 9.61 -36.42 -15.17
C SER A 444 8.99 -37.76 -15.58
N ASN A 445 9.54 -38.41 -16.60
CA ASN A 445 9.57 -39.87 -16.56
C ASN A 445 10.47 -40.23 -15.37
N SER A 446 9.90 -40.99 -14.43
CA SER A 446 10.48 -41.47 -13.18
C SER A 446 12.01 -41.58 -13.19
N SER A 447 12.71 -40.82 -12.35
CA SER A 447 14.09 -41.15 -11.99
C SER A 447 14.38 -40.84 -10.52
N ASN A 448 15.03 -41.83 -9.91
CA ASN A 448 15.36 -41.98 -8.49
C ASN A 448 16.29 -40.87 -7.96
N TYR A 449 15.75 -39.68 -7.67
CA TYR A 449 16.43 -38.79 -6.73
C TYR A 449 16.07 -39.22 -5.31
N VAL A 450 17.01 -39.89 -4.64
CA VAL A 450 16.96 -40.23 -3.22
C VAL A 450 16.67 -38.94 -2.42
N LYS A 451 15.43 -38.81 -1.93
CA LYS A 451 14.99 -37.67 -1.11
C LYS A 451 15.59 -37.80 0.29
N LYS A 452 16.63 -37.01 0.58
CA LYS A 452 17.07 -36.80 1.96
C LYS A 452 16.10 -35.83 2.67
N GLY A 453 15.86 -36.05 3.96
CA GLY A 453 14.95 -35.23 4.78
C GLY A 453 13.52 -35.79 4.91
N SER A 454 12.73 -35.19 5.80
CA SER A 454 11.36 -35.60 6.13
C SER A 454 10.33 -34.81 5.33
N ASN A 455 9.30 -35.47 4.81
CA ASN A 455 8.18 -34.77 4.16
C ASN A 455 7.31 -34.03 5.19
N VAL A 456 7.17 -34.58 6.41
CA VAL A 456 6.34 -33.99 7.47
C VAL A 456 6.98 -32.70 8.01
N LEU A 457 8.29 -32.72 8.28
CA LEU A 457 8.99 -31.52 8.75
C LEU A 457 9.01 -30.41 7.68
N ALA A 458 9.11 -30.77 6.40
CA ALA A 458 8.94 -29.81 5.31
C ALA A 458 7.52 -29.22 5.28
N ALA A 459 6.50 -30.04 5.56
CA ALA A 459 5.11 -29.58 5.65
C ALA A 459 4.92 -28.58 6.79
N CYS A 460 5.53 -28.81 7.96
CA CYS A 460 5.56 -27.84 9.06
C CYS A 460 6.12 -26.49 8.61
N GLY A 461 7.25 -26.51 7.89
CA GLY A 461 7.84 -25.29 7.33
C GLY A 461 6.92 -24.56 6.36
N VAL A 462 6.25 -25.29 5.47
CA VAL A 462 5.25 -24.71 4.54
C VAL A 462 4.11 -24.06 5.31
N GLY A 463 3.50 -24.77 6.26
CA GLY A 463 2.38 -24.27 7.05
C GLY A 463 2.73 -23.02 7.86
N GLY A 464 3.87 -23.04 8.55
CA GLY A 464 4.35 -21.89 9.33
C GLY A 464 4.68 -20.66 8.47
N ILE A 465 5.31 -20.86 7.30
CA ILE A 465 5.62 -19.75 6.38
C ILE A 465 4.37 -19.13 5.78
N PHE A 466 3.44 -19.94 5.25
CA PHE A 466 2.20 -19.41 4.67
C PHE A 466 1.35 -18.71 5.73
N PHE A 467 1.28 -19.27 6.94
CA PHE A 467 0.59 -18.62 8.05
C PHE A 467 1.23 -17.28 8.38
N GLY A 468 2.54 -17.23 8.65
CA GLY A 468 3.23 -15.99 9.02
C GLY A 468 3.18 -14.91 7.94
N MET A 469 3.30 -15.29 6.66
CA MET A 469 3.15 -14.33 5.55
C MET A 469 1.72 -13.81 5.45
N HIS A 470 0.71 -14.64 5.67
CA HIS A 470 -0.68 -14.20 5.62
C HIS A 470 -1.06 -13.35 6.85
N SER A 471 -0.77 -13.83 8.06
CA SER A 471 -1.20 -13.16 9.30
C SER A 471 -0.47 -11.84 9.55
N LEU A 472 0.78 -11.68 9.11
CA LEU A 472 1.60 -10.51 9.43
C LEU A 472 1.95 -9.62 8.24
N LEU A 473 2.00 -10.16 7.01
CA LEU A 473 2.58 -9.45 5.85
C LEU A 473 1.57 -9.20 4.71
N SER A 474 0.33 -9.67 4.84
CA SER A 474 -0.72 -9.43 3.84
C SER A 474 -1.28 -8.00 3.85
N ASP A 475 -0.88 -7.20 4.83
CA ASP A 475 -1.10 -5.76 4.89
C ASP A 475 0.07 -5.07 5.59
N THR A 476 0.40 -3.84 5.19
CA THR A 476 1.53 -3.11 5.79
C THR A 476 1.23 -2.54 7.18
N SER A 477 -0.05 -2.41 7.53
CA SER A 477 -0.51 -1.82 8.80
C SER A 477 -0.69 -2.83 9.93
N THR A 478 -0.81 -4.13 9.66
CA THR A 478 -1.06 -5.16 10.68
C THR A 478 -0.08 -5.09 11.85
N MET A 479 1.23 -5.11 11.56
CA MET A 479 2.26 -5.05 12.61
C MET A 479 2.47 -3.65 13.19
N ILE A 480 1.97 -2.60 12.52
CA ILE A 480 1.97 -1.22 13.05
C ILE A 480 0.89 -1.11 14.13
N LEU A 481 -0.33 -1.59 13.85
CA LEU A 481 -1.44 -1.60 14.79
C LEU A 481 -1.21 -2.60 15.95
N TRP A 482 -0.46 -3.67 15.71
CA TRP A 482 -0.04 -4.59 16.77
C TRP A 482 0.74 -3.89 17.90
N VAL A 483 1.52 -2.85 17.56
CA VAL A 483 2.38 -2.13 18.51
C VAL A 483 1.80 -0.76 18.90
N TRP A 484 0.54 -0.49 18.52
CA TRP A 484 -0.19 0.73 18.81
C TRP A 484 -0.76 0.73 20.24
N GLU A 485 -0.67 1.88 20.91
CA GLU A 485 -1.18 2.06 22.28
C GLU A 485 -1.85 3.45 22.48
N GLY A 486 -2.30 4.10 21.40
CA GLY A 486 -2.99 5.39 21.47
C GLY A 486 -2.07 6.63 21.46
N PHE A 487 -2.58 7.73 22.00
CA PHE A 487 -1.98 9.06 22.00
C PHE A 487 -1.32 9.43 23.35
N PRO A 488 -0.21 10.20 23.34
CA PRO A 488 0.53 10.69 22.18
C PRO A 488 1.22 9.56 21.41
N VAL A 489 1.31 9.68 20.08
CA VAL A 489 1.86 8.62 19.22
C VAL A 489 3.35 8.39 19.53
N ARG A 490 3.66 7.20 20.06
CA ARG A 490 5.04 6.77 20.42
C ARG A 490 5.65 5.77 19.44
N GLY A 491 4.87 5.28 18.49
CA GLY A 491 5.26 4.21 17.57
C GLY A 491 5.18 4.62 16.09
N PRO A 492 5.32 3.65 15.18
CA PRO A 492 5.07 3.89 13.77
C PRO A 492 3.60 4.29 13.53
N TYR A 493 3.39 5.06 12.47
CA TYR A 493 2.08 5.45 11.94
C TYR A 493 1.87 4.83 10.56
N PHE A 494 0.67 4.30 10.30
CA PHE A 494 0.41 3.40 9.17
C PHE A 494 0.69 4.02 7.80
N SER A 495 0.27 5.28 7.57
CA SER A 495 0.38 5.95 6.26
C SER A 495 1.81 6.35 5.93
N THR A 496 2.62 6.67 6.94
CA THR A 496 3.98 7.18 6.76
C THR A 496 5.07 6.12 6.92
N HIS A 497 4.80 5.00 7.60
CA HIS A 497 5.80 3.99 7.92
C HIS A 497 5.54 2.61 7.32
N GLY A 498 4.39 2.39 6.67
CA GLY A 498 4.11 1.12 5.98
C GLY A 498 5.18 0.71 4.95
N TRP A 499 5.90 1.68 4.37
CA TRP A 499 7.01 1.42 3.43
C TRP A 499 8.17 0.68 4.09
N CYS A 500 8.41 0.83 5.40
CA CYS A 500 9.45 0.12 6.13
C CYS A 500 9.20 -1.39 6.11
N THR A 501 7.94 -1.80 6.33
CA THR A 501 7.52 -3.22 6.24
C THR A 501 7.77 -3.75 4.82
N LEU A 502 7.36 -3.01 3.79
CA LEU A 502 7.53 -3.42 2.39
C LEU A 502 9.01 -3.52 1.97
N ALA A 503 9.84 -2.59 2.44
CA ALA A 503 11.28 -2.61 2.24
C ALA A 503 11.92 -3.82 2.92
N ALA A 504 11.52 -4.14 4.16
CA ALA A 504 11.98 -5.32 4.87
C ALA A 504 11.59 -6.62 4.15
N MET A 505 10.35 -6.73 3.65
CA MET A 505 9.91 -7.85 2.82
C MET A 505 10.78 -8.01 1.57
N SER A 506 11.04 -6.89 0.86
CA SER A 506 11.85 -6.86 -0.35
C SER A 506 13.30 -7.30 -0.08
N ILE A 507 13.92 -6.76 0.96
CA ILE A 507 15.27 -7.14 1.41
C ILE A 507 15.31 -8.64 1.76
N GLY A 508 14.29 -9.13 2.47
CA GLY A 508 14.16 -10.53 2.84
C GLY A 508 14.16 -11.47 1.63
N VAL A 509 13.28 -11.23 0.65
CA VAL A 509 13.21 -12.04 -0.59
C VAL A 509 14.57 -12.14 -1.27
N PHE A 510 15.25 -11.01 -1.48
CA PHE A 510 16.53 -11.02 -2.18
C PHE A 510 17.67 -11.60 -1.33
N ALA A 511 17.67 -11.41 -0.01
CA ALA A 511 18.60 -12.09 0.89
C ALA A 511 18.45 -13.62 0.79
N GLY A 512 17.20 -14.11 0.75
CA GLY A 512 16.88 -15.53 0.54
C GLY A 512 17.39 -16.08 -0.80
N ILE A 513 17.36 -15.28 -1.86
CA ILE A 513 17.79 -15.70 -3.22
C ILE A 513 19.30 -15.65 -3.43
N TYR A 514 19.95 -14.61 -2.90
CA TYR A 514 21.39 -14.44 -3.04
C TYR A 514 22.16 -15.33 -2.07
N ARG A 515 21.61 -15.59 -0.88
CA ARG A 515 22.24 -16.38 0.19
C ARG A 515 21.26 -17.41 0.78
N PRO A 516 20.71 -18.36 -0.01
CA PRO A 516 19.72 -19.33 0.48
C PRO A 516 20.23 -20.24 1.60
N ALA A 517 21.53 -20.57 1.61
CA ALA A 517 22.15 -21.34 2.69
C ALA A 517 22.18 -20.56 4.02
N LEU A 518 22.41 -19.24 3.97
CA LEU A 518 22.40 -18.38 5.15
C LEU A 518 20.96 -18.16 5.64
N ALA A 519 20.03 -17.88 4.73
CA ALA A 519 18.62 -17.65 5.06
C ALA A 519 17.97 -18.87 5.74
N GLY A 520 18.35 -20.09 5.35
CA GLY A 520 17.90 -21.33 5.98
C GLY A 520 18.81 -21.83 7.12
N SER A 521 19.69 -20.99 7.68
CA SER A 521 20.60 -21.40 8.77
C SER A 521 19.96 -21.20 10.16
N TRP A 522 20.45 -21.95 11.15
CA TRP A 522 20.03 -21.80 12.54
C TRP A 522 20.29 -20.40 13.11
N GLY A 523 21.39 -19.74 12.72
CA GLY A 523 21.69 -18.38 13.20
C GLY A 523 20.64 -17.37 12.77
N VAL A 524 20.24 -17.41 11.50
CA VAL A 524 19.18 -16.52 10.98
C VAL A 524 17.80 -16.91 11.53
N TYR A 525 17.54 -18.20 11.74
CA TYR A 525 16.33 -18.66 12.43
C TYR A 525 16.23 -18.08 13.84
N VAL A 526 17.31 -18.12 14.64
CA VAL A 526 17.34 -17.56 16.00
C VAL A 526 17.12 -16.05 15.98
N ALA A 527 17.77 -15.33 15.06
CA ALA A 527 17.55 -13.89 14.90
C ALA A 527 16.10 -13.55 14.51
N GLY A 528 15.52 -14.28 13.56
CA GLY A 528 14.12 -14.12 13.14
C GLY A 528 13.14 -14.43 14.27
N THR A 529 13.41 -15.47 15.05
CA THR A 529 12.61 -15.83 16.24
C THR A 529 12.72 -14.76 17.31
N GLY A 530 13.92 -14.20 17.53
CA GLY A 530 14.14 -13.05 18.40
C GLY A 530 13.32 -11.84 17.99
N GLY A 531 13.27 -11.52 16.69
CA GLY A 531 12.40 -10.47 16.15
C GLY A 531 10.92 -10.73 16.43
N THR A 532 10.46 -11.98 16.24
CA THR A 532 9.08 -12.39 16.53
C THR A 532 8.75 -12.26 18.02
N LEU A 533 9.67 -12.61 18.92
CA LEU A 533 9.51 -12.41 20.37
C LEU A 533 9.42 -10.92 20.72
N VAL A 534 10.28 -10.08 20.12
CA VAL A 534 10.24 -8.62 20.32
C VAL A 534 8.90 -8.04 19.88
N LEU A 535 8.39 -8.42 18.70
CA LEU A 535 7.05 -8.00 18.25
C LEU A 535 5.93 -8.49 19.19
N THR A 536 6.06 -9.70 19.74
CA THR A 536 5.01 -10.30 20.57
C THR A 536 4.87 -9.58 21.91
N PHE A 537 5.99 -9.19 22.53
CA PHE A 537 6.01 -8.73 23.92
C PHE A 537 6.24 -7.23 24.11
N PHE A 538 6.60 -6.49 23.06
CA PHE A 538 6.90 -5.06 23.17
C PHE A 538 6.06 -4.23 22.20
N GLY A 539 5.68 -3.03 22.64
CA GLY A 539 4.96 -2.04 21.85
C GLY A 539 5.87 -0.99 21.20
N HIS A 540 5.24 -0.01 20.57
CA HIS A 540 5.86 1.16 19.96
C HIS A 540 6.98 0.83 18.93
N TRP A 541 7.94 1.74 18.77
CA TRP A 541 9.09 1.55 17.86
C TRP A 541 9.92 0.30 18.14
N PHE A 542 10.12 -0.08 19.41
CA PHE A 542 10.93 -1.25 19.75
C PHE A 542 10.26 -2.55 19.27
N GLY A 543 8.96 -2.71 19.54
CA GLY A 543 8.15 -3.80 18.97
C GLY A 543 8.20 -3.80 17.43
N TYR A 544 8.11 -2.63 16.81
CA TYR A 544 8.16 -2.50 15.35
C TYR A 544 9.52 -2.88 14.74
N TYR A 545 10.65 -2.62 15.42
CA TYR A 545 11.94 -3.14 14.95
C TYR A 545 11.95 -4.67 14.95
N GLY A 546 11.29 -5.31 15.93
CA GLY A 546 11.01 -6.74 15.93
C GLY A 546 10.19 -7.17 14.70
N ALA A 547 9.12 -6.44 14.38
CA ALA A 547 8.30 -6.66 13.19
C ALA A 547 9.11 -6.60 11.88
N LEU A 548 10.01 -5.62 11.73
CA LEU A 548 10.85 -5.50 10.53
C LEU A 548 11.82 -6.68 10.38
N VAL A 549 12.40 -7.15 11.48
CA VAL A 549 13.24 -8.36 11.50
C VAL A 549 12.41 -9.59 11.11
N THR A 550 11.21 -9.75 11.67
CA THR A 550 10.29 -10.84 11.34
C THR A 550 9.87 -10.81 9.87
N ALA A 551 9.54 -9.63 9.32
CA ALA A 551 9.17 -9.47 7.92
C ALA A 551 10.30 -9.88 6.96
N ALA A 552 11.51 -9.37 7.20
CA ALA A 552 12.68 -9.74 6.41
C ALA A 552 12.99 -11.24 6.52
N TYR A 553 12.87 -11.81 7.73
CA TYR A 553 13.11 -13.22 7.97
C TYR A 553 12.10 -14.13 7.27
N LEU A 554 10.79 -13.88 7.41
CA LEU A 554 9.73 -14.68 6.79
C LEU A 554 9.91 -14.76 5.27
N MET A 555 10.18 -13.61 4.63
CA MET A 555 10.40 -13.56 3.19
C MET A 555 11.74 -14.22 2.77
N ALA A 556 12.79 -14.11 3.60
CA ALA A 556 14.08 -14.75 3.32
C ALA A 556 14.03 -16.26 3.45
N VAL A 557 13.43 -16.78 4.53
CA VAL A 557 13.36 -18.22 4.84
C VAL A 557 12.36 -18.96 3.95
N ALA A 558 11.33 -18.27 3.44
CA ALA A 558 10.40 -18.81 2.45
C ALA A 558 11.13 -19.36 1.22
N VAL A 559 12.19 -18.69 0.76
CA VAL A 559 12.94 -19.09 -0.44
C VAL A 559 13.54 -20.51 -0.32
N PRO A 560 14.44 -20.81 0.62
CA PRO A 560 15.03 -22.13 0.76
C PRO A 560 14.02 -23.20 1.19
N LEU A 561 13.04 -22.88 2.04
CA LEU A 561 12.08 -23.87 2.54
C LEU A 561 11.08 -24.31 1.46
N LEU A 562 10.51 -23.37 0.70
CA LEU A 562 9.62 -23.70 -0.42
C LEU A 562 10.39 -24.41 -1.55
N ALA A 563 11.65 -24.05 -1.79
CA ALA A 563 12.53 -24.75 -2.72
C ALA A 563 12.80 -26.20 -2.30
N ASN A 564 12.96 -26.46 -1.00
CA ASN A 564 13.12 -27.82 -0.48
C ASN A 564 11.82 -28.63 -0.57
N ALA A 565 10.71 -28.03 -0.15
CA ALA A 565 9.39 -28.66 -0.16
C ALA A 565 8.92 -29.03 -1.57
N SER A 566 9.22 -28.21 -2.58
CA SER A 566 8.82 -28.45 -3.99
C SER A 566 9.48 -29.66 -4.63
N LYS A 567 10.66 -30.06 -4.14
CA LYS A 567 11.39 -31.26 -4.59
C LYS A 567 10.85 -32.55 -3.96
N LYS A 568 9.97 -32.44 -2.96
CA LYS A 568 9.40 -33.56 -2.20
C LYS A 568 8.04 -33.97 -2.77
N ASN A 569 7.33 -34.88 -2.08
CA ASN A 569 6.00 -35.30 -2.54
C ASN A 569 5.02 -34.14 -2.28
N PRO A 570 4.41 -33.53 -3.31
CA PRO A 570 3.62 -32.31 -3.16
C PRO A 570 2.34 -32.53 -2.33
N ALA A 571 1.72 -33.71 -2.41
CA ALA A 571 0.52 -34.00 -1.62
C ALA A 571 0.81 -34.07 -0.13
N THR A 572 1.94 -34.67 0.27
CA THR A 572 2.30 -34.71 1.69
C THR A 572 2.95 -33.42 2.17
N THR A 573 3.82 -32.76 1.39
CA THR A 573 4.47 -31.53 1.86
C THR A 573 3.54 -30.33 1.84
N PHE A 574 2.87 -30.07 0.73
CA PHE A 574 1.95 -28.93 0.63
C PHE A 574 0.54 -29.28 1.09
N GLY A 575 0.02 -30.49 0.87
CA GLY A 575 -1.30 -30.85 1.39
C GLY A 575 -1.35 -30.81 2.93
N LEU A 576 -0.40 -31.49 3.60
CA LEU A 576 -0.28 -31.38 5.07
C LEU A 576 0.15 -29.97 5.50
N GLY A 577 0.98 -29.28 4.71
CA GLY A 577 1.41 -27.91 5.02
C GLY A 577 0.24 -26.93 5.03
N PHE A 578 -0.65 -26.99 4.04
CA PHE A 578 -1.88 -26.21 4.01
C PHE A 578 -2.88 -26.64 5.10
N PHE A 579 -2.92 -27.93 5.45
CA PHE A 579 -3.69 -28.38 6.62
C PHE A 579 -3.18 -27.75 7.93
N ILE A 580 -1.86 -27.74 8.16
CA ILE A 580 -1.24 -27.07 9.31
C ILE A 580 -1.52 -25.56 9.28
N TYR A 581 -1.41 -24.93 8.10
CA TYR A 581 -1.77 -23.53 7.90
C TYR A 581 -3.23 -23.26 8.29
N VAL A 582 -4.19 -24.07 7.83
CA VAL A 582 -5.61 -23.92 8.19
C VAL A 582 -5.80 -24.10 9.69
N PHE A 583 -5.13 -25.08 10.32
CA PHE A 583 -5.16 -25.23 11.77
C PHE A 583 -4.66 -23.97 12.48
N LEU A 584 -3.56 -23.36 12.04
CA LEU A 584 -3.08 -22.10 12.61
C LEU A 584 -4.03 -20.93 12.36
N VAL A 585 -4.70 -20.87 11.19
CA VAL A 585 -5.74 -19.87 10.91
C VAL A 585 -6.90 -20.03 11.88
N LEU A 586 -7.37 -21.26 12.13
CA LEU A 586 -8.43 -21.52 13.11
C LEU A 586 -7.96 -21.20 14.54
N PHE A 587 -6.74 -21.59 14.90
CA PHE A 587 -6.15 -21.24 16.19
C PHE A 587 -6.08 -19.71 16.38
N HIS A 588 -5.76 -18.97 15.33
CA HIS A 588 -5.79 -17.51 15.31
C HIS A 588 -7.18 -16.88 15.50
N VAL A 589 -8.25 -17.63 15.22
CA VAL A 589 -9.63 -17.24 15.55
C VAL A 589 -9.96 -17.64 17.00
N TRP A 590 -9.56 -18.83 17.43
CA TRP A 590 -9.91 -19.35 18.75
C TRP A 590 -9.40 -18.50 19.90
N VAL A 591 -8.26 -17.82 19.76
CA VAL A 591 -7.70 -16.94 20.81
C VAL A 591 -8.52 -15.68 21.07
N VAL A 592 -9.47 -15.32 20.19
CA VAL A 592 -10.37 -14.16 20.34
C VAL A 592 -11.84 -14.59 20.41
N ALA A 593 -12.26 -15.50 19.55
CA ALA A 593 -13.63 -16.03 19.51
C ALA A 593 -13.84 -17.17 20.52
N TYR A 594 -13.05 -17.22 21.60
CA TYR A 594 -13.01 -18.34 22.53
C TYR A 594 -14.36 -18.59 23.21
N ALA A 595 -15.21 -17.57 23.36
CA ALA A 595 -16.56 -17.70 23.90
C ALA A 595 -17.52 -18.45 22.95
N PHE A 596 -17.25 -18.43 21.64
CA PHE A 596 -18.16 -18.95 20.60
C PHE A 596 -17.75 -20.31 20.03
N VAL A 597 -16.51 -20.74 20.27
CA VAL A 597 -15.94 -21.94 19.63
C VAL A 597 -15.71 -23.05 20.66
N PRO A 598 -16.18 -24.29 20.42
CA PRO A 598 -15.88 -25.43 21.29
C PRO A 598 -14.37 -25.61 21.52
N GLY A 599 -13.95 -25.64 22.79
CA GLY A 599 -12.54 -25.74 23.18
C GLY A 599 -11.76 -24.42 23.12
N GLY A 600 -12.37 -23.33 22.65
CA GLY A 600 -11.81 -21.98 22.64
C GLY A 600 -11.27 -21.50 24.00
N PRO A 601 -11.95 -21.73 25.14
CA PRO A 601 -11.47 -21.29 26.46
C PRO A 601 -10.10 -21.85 26.85
N LEU A 602 -9.67 -22.98 26.26
CA LEU A 602 -8.35 -23.58 26.53
C LEU A 602 -7.19 -22.75 25.98
N VAL A 603 -7.48 -21.87 25.01
CA VAL A 603 -6.48 -21.06 24.31
C VAL A 603 -6.81 -19.57 24.37
N ARG A 604 -7.71 -19.18 25.27
CA ARG A 604 -8.12 -17.79 25.50
C ARG A 604 -6.90 -16.89 25.67
N GLU A 605 -6.85 -15.79 24.92
CA GLU A 605 -5.83 -14.74 25.03
C GLU A 605 -4.37 -15.17 24.71
N HIS A 606 -4.18 -16.34 24.09
CA HIS A 606 -2.85 -16.92 23.83
C HIS A 606 -2.31 -16.64 22.41
N THR A 607 -2.26 -15.36 22.01
CA THR A 607 -1.60 -14.97 20.75
C THR A 607 -0.09 -15.29 20.77
N ASP A 608 0.53 -15.30 21.95
CA ASP A 608 1.90 -15.74 22.14
C ASP A 608 2.10 -17.22 21.72
N TRP A 609 1.16 -18.11 22.03
CA TRP A 609 1.22 -19.51 21.62
C TRP A 609 1.15 -19.69 20.11
N ILE A 610 0.38 -18.85 19.42
CA ILE A 610 0.33 -18.83 17.95
C ILE A 610 1.70 -18.44 17.39
N MET A 611 2.33 -17.40 17.95
CA MET A 611 3.65 -16.93 17.52
C MET A 611 4.73 -17.99 17.80
N TYR A 612 4.67 -18.67 18.94
CA TYR A 612 5.54 -19.81 19.27
C TYR A 612 5.33 -20.99 18.31
N SER A 613 4.07 -21.31 18.00
CA SER A 613 3.72 -22.40 17.08
C SER A 613 4.21 -22.10 15.67
N MET A 614 4.01 -20.88 15.17
CA MET A 614 4.54 -20.41 13.90
C MET A 614 6.07 -20.53 13.85
N ALA A 615 6.78 -19.99 14.85
CA ALA A 615 8.23 -20.06 14.92
C ALA A 615 8.73 -21.52 14.99
N GLY A 616 8.13 -22.36 15.83
CA GLY A 616 8.49 -23.77 15.97
C GLY A 616 8.28 -24.58 14.69
N LEU A 617 7.18 -24.33 13.97
CA LEU A 617 6.89 -24.97 12.68
C LEU A 617 7.88 -24.54 11.59
N ILE A 618 8.26 -23.26 11.55
CA ILE A 618 9.34 -22.78 10.67
C ILE A 618 10.67 -23.44 11.07
N GLY A 619 10.95 -23.58 12.37
CA GLY A 619 12.14 -24.26 12.89
C GLY A 619 12.23 -25.73 12.48
N ALA A 620 11.11 -26.45 12.48
CA ALA A 620 11.03 -27.81 11.93
C ALA A 620 11.36 -27.83 10.42
N GLY A 621 10.88 -26.85 9.66
CA GLY A 621 11.24 -26.67 8.25
C GLY A 621 12.74 -26.37 8.05
N VAL A 622 13.32 -25.50 8.89
CA VAL A 622 14.76 -25.18 8.88
C VAL A 622 15.60 -26.41 9.21
N TYR A 623 15.22 -27.19 10.21
CA TYR A 623 15.88 -28.46 10.53
C TYR A 623 15.89 -29.40 9.32
N ASP A 624 14.74 -29.59 8.69
CA ASP A 624 14.61 -30.43 7.52
C ASP A 624 15.42 -29.94 6.33
N TYR A 625 15.43 -28.63 6.06
CA TYR A 625 16.26 -28.05 5.02
C TYR A 625 17.74 -28.35 5.25
N ASN A 626 18.25 -28.13 6.46
CA ASN A 626 19.65 -28.41 6.80
C ASN A 626 19.97 -29.92 6.74
N ALA A 627 19.07 -30.79 7.20
CA ALA A 627 19.22 -32.23 7.11
C ALA A 627 19.19 -32.75 5.66
N SER A 628 18.51 -32.04 4.76
CA SER A 628 18.41 -32.36 3.34
C SER A 628 19.63 -31.93 2.53
N GLN A 629 20.50 -31.06 3.07
CA GLN A 629 21.70 -30.58 2.37
C GLN A 629 22.78 -31.67 2.21
N SER A 630 23.45 -31.67 1.06
CA SER A 630 24.64 -32.50 0.83
C SER A 630 25.85 -31.91 1.54
N ARG A 631 26.57 -32.73 2.33
CA ARG A 631 27.85 -32.35 2.97
C ARG A 631 29.01 -32.09 1.98
N LYS A 632 28.87 -32.45 0.69
CA LYS A 632 29.90 -32.15 -0.33
C LYS A 632 29.62 -30.80 -0.99
N PRO A 633 30.62 -29.89 -1.07
CA PRO A 633 30.48 -28.61 -1.76
C PRO A 633 30.26 -28.88 -3.25
N GLN A 634 29.02 -28.67 -3.70
CA GLN A 634 28.72 -28.73 -5.12
C GLN A 634 29.10 -27.38 -5.71
N HIS A 635 30.24 -27.31 -6.40
CA HIS A 635 30.63 -26.18 -7.24
C HIS A 635 29.62 -26.07 -8.40
N ARG A 636 28.45 -25.50 -8.14
CA ARG A 636 27.54 -25.06 -9.19
C ARG A 636 27.98 -23.66 -9.57
N ALA A 637 28.62 -23.53 -10.73
CA ALA A 637 28.76 -22.24 -11.39
C ALA A 637 27.37 -21.62 -11.51
N SER A 638 27.06 -20.62 -10.68
CA SER A 638 25.81 -19.89 -10.83
C SER A 638 25.93 -19.08 -12.11
N SER A 639 25.40 -19.59 -13.22
CA SER A 639 25.12 -18.69 -14.34
C SER A 639 24.26 -17.56 -13.77
N ALA A 640 24.71 -16.31 -13.91
CA ALA A 640 23.96 -15.17 -13.41
C ALA A 640 22.57 -15.17 -14.07
N SER A 641 21.58 -15.69 -13.35
CA SER A 641 20.19 -15.82 -13.81
C SER A 641 19.68 -14.42 -14.14
N GLN A 642 19.39 -14.15 -15.41
CA GLN A 642 18.84 -12.87 -15.85
C GLN A 642 17.52 -12.55 -15.13
N HIS A 643 16.75 -13.57 -14.73
CA HIS A 643 15.50 -13.41 -13.97
C HIS A 643 15.71 -12.62 -12.66
N LYS A 644 16.80 -12.83 -11.92
CA LYS A 644 17.07 -12.07 -10.68
C LYS A 644 17.08 -10.57 -10.91
N LYS A 645 17.55 -10.13 -12.09
CA LYS A 645 17.60 -8.72 -12.46
C LYS A 645 16.21 -8.19 -12.81
N TYR A 646 15.43 -8.91 -13.63
CA TYR A 646 14.07 -8.49 -13.97
C TYR A 646 13.17 -8.42 -12.75
N PHE A 647 13.21 -9.42 -11.87
CA PHE A 647 12.46 -9.39 -10.61
C PHE A 647 13.00 -8.32 -9.66
N GLY A 648 14.31 -8.05 -9.65
CA GLY A 648 14.89 -6.90 -8.96
C GLY A 648 14.30 -5.56 -9.43
N PHE A 649 14.24 -5.35 -10.74
CA PHE A 649 13.61 -4.17 -11.33
C PHE A 649 12.10 -4.11 -11.03
N ALA A 650 11.38 -5.23 -11.12
CA ALA A 650 9.96 -5.30 -10.78
C ALA A 650 9.72 -4.94 -9.31
N THR A 651 10.51 -5.47 -8.37
CA THR A 651 10.37 -5.12 -6.95
C THR A 651 10.72 -3.65 -6.68
N ILE A 652 11.76 -3.10 -7.31
CA ILE A 652 12.07 -1.67 -7.21
C ILE A 652 10.89 -0.83 -7.73
N PHE A 653 10.34 -1.19 -8.88
CA PHE A 653 9.16 -0.51 -9.44
C PHE A 653 7.96 -0.57 -8.50
N VAL A 654 7.68 -1.72 -7.89
CA VAL A 654 6.59 -1.87 -6.90
C VAL A 654 6.84 -1.02 -5.65
N ASN A 655 8.09 -0.94 -5.15
CA ASN A 655 8.42 -0.06 -4.04
C ASN A 655 8.27 1.43 -4.41
N ILE A 656 8.60 1.81 -5.64
CA ILE A 656 8.34 3.18 -6.14
C ILE A 656 6.83 3.46 -6.17
N LEU A 657 6.03 2.54 -6.72
CA LEU A 657 4.56 2.67 -6.71
C LEU A 657 4.01 2.81 -5.29
N PHE A 658 4.56 2.04 -4.34
CA PHE A 658 4.20 2.18 -2.93
C PHE A 658 4.53 3.58 -2.41
N LEU A 659 5.74 4.09 -2.66
CA LEU A 659 6.14 5.41 -2.21
C LEU A 659 5.30 6.52 -2.84
N CYS A 660 4.92 6.38 -4.12
CA CYS A 660 3.97 7.28 -4.78
C CYS A 660 2.60 7.23 -4.10
N ALA A 661 2.07 6.04 -3.82
CA ALA A 661 0.81 5.87 -3.10
C ALA A 661 0.91 6.45 -1.67
N ALA A 662 2.03 6.27 -0.97
CA ALA A 662 2.25 6.80 0.37
C ALA A 662 2.32 8.33 0.38
N PHE A 663 2.93 8.92 -0.65
CA PHE A 663 2.93 10.36 -0.86
C PHE A 663 1.52 10.89 -1.13
N MET A 664 0.71 10.19 -1.94
CA MET A 664 -0.68 10.57 -2.20
C MET A 664 -1.59 10.41 -0.98
N ARG A 665 -1.31 9.42 -0.13
CA ARG A 665 -2.03 9.16 1.14
C ARG A 665 -1.45 9.92 2.33
N PHE A 666 -0.58 10.91 2.09
CA PHE A 666 -0.06 11.71 3.19
C PHE A 666 -1.21 12.50 3.85
N PRO A 667 -1.35 12.50 5.18
CA PRO A 667 -2.48 13.13 5.84
C PRO A 667 -2.62 14.61 5.47
N THR A 668 -3.79 15.00 4.96
CA THR A 668 -4.09 16.37 4.51
C THR A 668 -4.29 17.36 5.67
N ASN A 669 -4.42 16.84 6.90
CA ASN A 669 -4.66 17.59 8.12
C ASN A 669 -5.91 18.49 8.12
N ASP A 670 -6.92 18.19 7.30
CA ASP A 670 -8.16 18.98 7.19
C ASP A 670 -9.21 18.60 8.24
N TYR A 671 -8.84 18.68 9.51
CA TYR A 671 -9.65 18.26 10.65
C TYR A 671 -10.69 19.31 11.09
N LYS A 672 -11.40 19.93 10.16
CA LYS A 672 -12.33 21.03 10.50
C LYS A 672 -13.68 20.51 10.98
N PRO A 673 -14.17 20.90 12.18
CA PRO A 673 -15.51 20.57 12.66
C PRO A 673 -16.60 21.33 11.88
N TYR A 674 -17.82 20.79 11.84
CA TYR A 674 -18.91 21.31 11.00
C TYR A 674 -19.48 22.63 11.52
N HIS A 675 -19.69 22.73 12.84
CA HIS A 675 -20.45 23.83 13.48
C HIS A 675 -19.62 24.62 14.49
N ALA A 676 -18.40 25.00 14.08
CA ALA A 676 -17.41 25.64 14.96
C ALA A 676 -17.87 26.97 15.59
N LYS A 677 -18.64 27.78 14.85
CA LYS A 677 -19.11 29.09 15.30
C LYS A 677 -20.05 28.99 16.50
N ASP A 678 -20.82 27.91 16.56
CA ASP A 678 -21.81 27.66 17.60
C ASP A 678 -21.25 26.81 18.74
N ARG A 679 -19.94 26.48 18.71
CA ARG A 679 -19.26 25.56 19.65
C ARG A 679 -19.98 24.22 19.78
N ILE A 680 -20.58 23.74 18.67
CA ILE A 680 -21.29 22.47 18.63
C ILE A 680 -20.31 21.33 18.36
N LEU A 681 -20.44 20.27 19.13
CA LEU A 681 -19.82 18.97 18.89
C LEU A 681 -20.92 17.97 18.57
N THR A 682 -20.87 17.35 17.39
CA THR A 682 -21.77 16.29 16.97
C THR A 682 -21.09 14.94 17.19
N ALA A 683 -21.59 14.14 18.13
CA ALA A 683 -21.02 12.85 18.50
C ALA A 683 -21.92 11.70 18.06
N GLY A 684 -21.35 10.59 17.60
CA GLY A 684 -22.11 9.40 17.21
C GLY A 684 -21.45 8.10 17.64
N ILE A 685 -22.24 7.06 17.79
CA ILE A 685 -21.78 5.68 18.06
C ILE A 685 -22.37 4.76 17.02
N TRP A 686 -21.56 3.81 16.54
CA TRP A 686 -22.03 2.82 15.58
C TRP A 686 -21.27 1.49 15.69
N THR A 687 -21.99 0.39 15.86
CA THR A 687 -21.44 -0.97 15.68
C THR A 687 -21.46 -1.34 14.21
N ILE A 688 -20.27 -1.53 13.62
CA ILE A 688 -20.11 -1.53 12.16
C ILE A 688 -20.04 -2.92 11.53
N HIS A 689 -20.25 -3.97 12.34
CA HIS A 689 -20.27 -5.36 11.91
C HIS A 689 -19.13 -5.71 10.95
N PHE A 690 -17.91 -5.30 11.34
CA PHE A 690 -16.67 -5.52 10.62
C PHE A 690 -16.62 -4.96 9.17
N SER A 691 -17.47 -3.96 8.87
CA SER A 691 -17.60 -3.30 7.57
C SER A 691 -17.99 -4.25 6.43
N LEU A 692 -18.84 -5.23 6.74
CA LEU A 692 -19.54 -6.06 5.76
C LEU A 692 -21.04 -5.78 5.84
N ASP A 693 -21.67 -5.55 4.69
CA ASP A 693 -23.12 -5.36 4.63
C ASP A 693 -23.90 -6.68 4.52
N ASN A 694 -25.23 -6.61 4.60
CA ASN A 694 -26.12 -7.78 4.53
C ASN A 694 -26.01 -8.60 3.23
N ASP A 695 -25.33 -8.10 2.21
CA ASP A 695 -25.13 -8.75 0.91
C ASP A 695 -23.65 -9.18 0.71
N MET A 696 -22.87 -9.18 1.80
CA MET A 696 -21.46 -9.55 1.86
C MET A 696 -20.57 -8.62 1.03
N TRP A 697 -20.94 -7.34 0.91
CA TRP A 697 -20.11 -6.31 0.30
C TRP A 697 -19.38 -5.48 1.35
N SER A 698 -18.24 -4.96 0.94
CA SER A 698 -17.52 -3.93 1.69
C SER A 698 -18.38 -2.66 1.84
N SER A 699 -18.61 -2.20 3.06
CA SER A 699 -19.58 -1.12 3.37
C SER A 699 -18.97 0.24 3.70
N GLU A 700 -17.64 0.39 3.68
CA GLU A 700 -16.91 1.56 4.17
C GLU A 700 -17.32 2.87 3.47
N TYR A 701 -17.52 2.83 2.15
CA TYR A 701 -17.95 4.00 1.37
C TYR A 701 -19.34 4.50 1.78
N ARG A 702 -20.26 3.57 2.07
CA ARG A 702 -21.60 3.92 2.53
C ARG A 702 -21.57 4.45 3.96
N MET A 703 -20.71 3.88 4.80
CA MET A 703 -20.47 4.38 6.15
C MET A 703 -19.91 5.81 6.13
N ARG A 704 -18.88 6.06 5.30
CA ARG A 704 -18.32 7.41 5.07
C ARG A 704 -19.41 8.39 4.70
N ASP A 705 -20.24 8.06 3.72
CA ASP A 705 -21.27 8.97 3.23
C ASP A 705 -22.27 9.32 4.34
N LEU A 706 -22.69 8.35 5.15
CA LEU A 706 -23.57 8.60 6.28
C LEU A 706 -22.90 9.45 7.36
N ILE A 707 -21.66 9.15 7.74
CA ILE A 707 -20.92 9.90 8.76
C ILE A 707 -20.73 11.37 8.33
N LYS A 708 -20.41 11.58 7.05
CA LYS A 708 -20.24 12.90 6.46
C LYS A 708 -21.56 13.68 6.42
N GLU A 709 -22.62 13.07 5.91
CA GLU A 709 -23.92 13.72 5.75
C GLU A 709 -24.64 13.96 7.07
N MET A 710 -24.38 13.15 8.11
CA MET A 710 -24.84 13.41 9.48
C MET A 710 -23.98 14.45 10.22
N GLU A 711 -22.94 14.99 9.57
CA GLU A 711 -22.08 16.04 10.11
C GLU A 711 -21.39 15.63 11.44
N LEU A 712 -20.97 14.37 11.55
CA LEU A 712 -20.30 13.86 12.75
C LEU A 712 -18.90 14.48 12.94
N ASP A 713 -18.69 15.10 14.10
CA ASP A 713 -17.38 15.61 14.52
C ASP A 713 -16.58 14.56 15.28
N VAL A 714 -17.25 13.72 16.07
CA VAL A 714 -16.64 12.61 16.83
C VAL A 714 -17.48 11.36 16.62
N VAL A 715 -16.85 10.23 16.30
CA VAL A 715 -17.56 8.96 16.16
C VAL A 715 -16.78 7.82 16.81
N GLY A 716 -17.49 7.05 17.63
CA GLY A 716 -17.03 5.76 18.15
C GLY A 716 -17.50 4.65 17.23
N LEU A 717 -16.59 3.79 16.78
CA LEU A 717 -16.91 2.61 15.97
C LEU A 717 -16.59 1.36 16.77
N LEU A 718 -17.52 0.41 16.81
CA LEU A 718 -17.36 -0.86 17.52
C LEU A 718 -17.39 -2.03 16.54
N GLU A 719 -16.81 -3.17 16.92
CA GLU A 719 -16.51 -4.28 16.00
C GLU A 719 -15.60 -3.83 14.84
N SER A 720 -14.54 -3.13 15.22
CA SER A 720 -13.62 -2.44 14.31
C SER A 720 -12.26 -3.15 14.12
N ASP A 721 -11.95 -4.23 14.83
CA ASP A 721 -10.71 -5.00 14.61
C ASP A 721 -10.82 -5.86 13.35
N LEU A 722 -10.16 -5.40 12.29
CA LEU A 722 -10.12 -6.05 10.98
C LEU A 722 -8.75 -6.64 10.63
N GLN A 723 -7.81 -6.69 11.58
CA GLN A 723 -6.41 -7.04 11.34
C GLN A 723 -6.12 -8.54 11.46
N ARG A 724 -7.16 -9.37 11.44
CA ARG A 724 -7.07 -10.83 11.45
C ARG A 724 -7.27 -11.41 10.06
N ILE A 725 -6.75 -12.63 9.83
CA ILE A 725 -6.90 -13.36 8.55
C ILE A 725 -8.37 -13.49 8.14
N ILE A 726 -9.27 -13.79 9.08
CA ILE A 726 -10.71 -13.90 8.82
C ILE A 726 -11.35 -12.57 8.41
N MET A 727 -10.72 -11.45 8.75
CA MET A 727 -11.14 -10.09 8.39
C MET A 727 -10.30 -9.51 7.25
N GLY A 728 -9.48 -10.33 6.57
CA GLY A 728 -8.69 -9.92 5.41
C GLY A 728 -7.48 -9.03 5.72
N ASN A 729 -7.11 -8.86 7.00
CA ASN A 729 -6.03 -7.96 7.44
C ASN A 729 -6.21 -6.53 6.90
N ARG A 730 -7.37 -5.90 7.12
CA ARG A 730 -7.67 -4.55 6.61
C ARG A 730 -7.96 -3.58 7.75
N ASP A 731 -8.29 -2.33 7.44
CA ASP A 731 -8.67 -1.34 8.43
C ASP A 731 -9.53 -0.22 7.83
N THR A 732 -10.83 -0.28 8.10
CA THR A 732 -11.82 0.73 7.69
C THR A 732 -11.56 2.10 8.29
N THR A 733 -10.99 2.15 9.50
CA THR A 733 -10.79 3.41 10.21
C THR A 733 -9.73 4.27 9.55
N GLN A 734 -8.74 3.65 8.86
CA GLN A 734 -7.77 4.37 8.02
C GLN A 734 -8.45 5.08 6.85
N PHE A 735 -9.35 4.39 6.14
CA PHE A 735 -10.11 4.98 5.05
C PHE A 735 -10.98 6.14 5.52
N LEU A 736 -11.73 5.95 6.61
CA LEU A 736 -12.59 6.99 7.16
C LEU A 736 -11.79 8.20 7.65
N ALA A 737 -10.67 7.99 8.33
CA ALA A 737 -9.81 9.07 8.82
C ALA A 737 -9.21 9.90 7.68
N GLU A 738 -8.74 9.24 6.62
CA GLU A 738 -8.17 9.90 5.44
C GLU A 738 -9.23 10.67 4.64
N ASP A 739 -10.36 10.06 4.34
CA ASP A 739 -11.39 10.65 3.46
C ASP A 739 -12.20 11.74 4.18
N LEU A 740 -12.52 11.56 5.46
CA LEU A 740 -13.31 12.53 6.24
C LEU A 740 -12.46 13.63 6.90
N GLY A 741 -11.13 13.50 6.86
CA GLY A 741 -10.22 14.39 7.58
C GLY A 741 -10.47 14.31 9.08
N MET A 742 -10.11 13.18 9.71
CA MET A 742 -10.28 12.95 11.14
C MET A 742 -9.00 12.39 11.77
N TYR A 743 -8.70 12.82 13.00
CA TYR A 743 -7.81 12.08 13.88
C TYR A 743 -8.43 10.73 14.19
N VAL A 744 -7.59 9.72 14.40
CA VAL A 744 -8.06 8.36 14.69
C VAL A 744 -7.20 7.73 15.78
N ASP A 745 -7.86 7.21 16.81
CA ASP A 745 -7.33 6.17 17.66
C ASP A 745 -7.97 4.84 17.25
N TYR A 746 -7.12 3.92 16.79
CA TYR A 746 -7.51 2.58 16.33
C TYR A 746 -8.02 1.68 17.47
N GLY A 747 -7.78 2.08 18.72
CA GLY A 747 -8.07 1.28 19.89
C GLY A 747 -7.05 0.17 20.15
N PRO A 748 -7.41 -0.81 20.99
CA PRO A 748 -6.54 -1.94 21.30
C PRO A 748 -6.09 -2.66 20.03
N GLY A 749 -4.79 -2.94 19.92
CA GLY A 749 -4.24 -3.68 18.78
C GLY A 749 -4.78 -5.12 18.66
N PRO A 750 -4.58 -5.79 17.51
CA PRO A 750 -5.08 -7.15 17.25
C PRO A 750 -4.55 -8.23 18.21
N ASN A 751 -3.49 -7.92 18.97
CA ASN A 751 -2.92 -8.76 20.02
C ASN A 751 -3.61 -8.61 21.39
N LYS A 752 -4.68 -7.81 21.50
CA LYS A 752 -5.44 -7.57 22.74
C LYS A 752 -6.73 -8.37 22.85
N HIS A 753 -7.02 -9.22 21.87
CA HIS A 753 -8.10 -10.23 21.92
C HIS A 753 -9.51 -9.66 22.10
N THR A 754 -9.79 -8.49 21.55
CA THR A 754 -11.12 -7.87 21.52
C THR A 754 -11.66 -7.85 20.09
N TRP A 755 -12.95 -7.52 19.92
CA TRP A 755 -13.53 -7.22 18.59
C TRP A 755 -13.23 -5.81 18.08
N GLY A 756 -12.49 -5.02 18.86
CA GLY A 756 -12.08 -3.67 18.51
C GLY A 756 -13.11 -2.60 18.90
N ALA A 757 -12.56 -1.44 19.25
CA ALA A 757 -13.27 -0.18 19.40
C ALA A 757 -12.35 0.90 18.83
N ALA A 758 -12.87 1.84 18.06
CA ALA A 758 -12.09 2.93 17.48
C ALA A 758 -12.76 4.28 17.75
N LEU A 759 -11.95 5.33 17.83
CA LEU A 759 -12.39 6.71 17.99
C LEU A 759 -11.89 7.52 16.81
N LEU A 760 -12.80 8.14 16.07
CA LEU A 760 -12.46 9.15 15.06
C LEU A 760 -12.93 10.52 15.55
N SER A 761 -12.12 11.54 15.34
CA SER A 761 -12.41 12.90 15.82
C SER A 761 -11.89 13.96 14.86
N LYS A 762 -12.69 14.98 14.56
CA LYS A 762 -12.24 16.23 13.92
C LYS A 762 -11.46 17.11 14.90
N PHE A 763 -11.61 16.89 16.19
CA PHE A 763 -10.82 17.55 17.22
C PHE A 763 -9.52 16.79 17.53
N PRO A 764 -8.39 17.48 17.79
CA PRO A 764 -7.15 16.83 18.16
C PRO A 764 -7.30 15.90 19.38
N ILE A 765 -6.81 14.66 19.24
CA ILE A 765 -6.68 13.72 20.36
C ILE A 765 -5.40 14.05 21.12
N VAL A 766 -5.54 14.56 22.34
CA VAL A 766 -4.40 14.98 23.18
C VAL A 766 -3.73 13.78 23.82
N GLU A 767 -4.55 12.89 24.39
CA GLU A 767 -4.12 11.67 25.06
C GLU A 767 -5.21 10.61 24.88
N SER A 768 -4.82 9.35 24.79
CA SER A 768 -5.77 8.24 24.86
C SER A 768 -5.16 7.03 25.53
N LYS A 769 -6.02 6.27 26.21
CA LYS A 769 -5.67 5.05 26.93
C LYS A 769 -6.68 3.96 26.64
N HIS A 770 -6.17 2.77 26.38
CA HIS A 770 -6.98 1.57 26.15
C HIS A 770 -7.12 0.76 27.42
N HIS A 771 -8.34 0.36 27.73
CA HIS A 771 -8.70 -0.43 28.88
C HIS A 771 -9.30 -1.76 28.41
N LEU A 772 -8.80 -2.86 28.96
CA LEU A 772 -9.40 -4.18 28.84
C LEU A 772 -10.15 -4.45 30.14
N LEU A 773 -11.48 -4.49 30.08
CA LEU A 773 -12.29 -4.58 31.28
C LEU A 773 -12.35 -6.02 31.82
N PRO A 774 -12.66 -6.20 33.12
CA PRO A 774 -12.71 -7.53 33.72
C PRO A 774 -13.67 -8.47 32.99
N SER A 775 -13.20 -9.68 32.69
CA SER A 775 -13.99 -10.73 32.06
C SER A 775 -13.53 -12.09 32.57
N PRO A 776 -14.05 -12.56 33.72
CA PRO A 776 -13.66 -13.85 34.28
C PRO A 776 -14.15 -15.05 33.45
N VAL A 777 -15.24 -14.92 32.68
CA VAL A 777 -15.87 -16.04 31.98
C VAL A 777 -16.02 -15.79 30.48
N GLY A 778 -16.54 -14.63 30.12
CA GLY A 778 -17.04 -14.28 28.78
C GLY A 778 -16.07 -13.49 27.93
N GLU A 779 -16.60 -12.61 27.09
CA GLU A 779 -15.84 -11.78 26.15
C GLU A 779 -15.08 -10.63 26.84
N LEU A 780 -13.84 -10.40 26.38
CA LEU A 780 -13.04 -9.25 26.74
C LEU A 780 -13.58 -7.96 26.11
N ALA A 781 -14.07 -7.07 26.98
CA ALA A 781 -14.65 -5.80 26.60
C ALA A 781 -13.58 -4.68 26.50
N PRO A 782 -13.39 -4.04 25.32
CA PRO A 782 -12.52 -2.88 25.16
C PRO A 782 -13.21 -1.57 25.57
N ALA A 783 -12.44 -0.67 26.19
CA ALA A 783 -12.79 0.74 26.29
C ALA A 783 -11.61 1.65 25.88
N ILE A 784 -11.91 2.76 25.21
CA ILE A 784 -11.00 3.88 24.99
C ILE A 784 -11.42 5.01 25.94
N HIS A 785 -10.49 5.54 26.74
CA HIS A 785 -10.62 6.84 27.39
C HIS A 785 -9.67 7.81 26.69
N ALA A 786 -10.20 8.83 26.03
CA ALA A 786 -9.40 9.83 25.35
C ALA A 786 -9.79 11.24 25.78
N THR A 787 -8.84 12.16 25.69
CA THR A 787 -9.06 13.60 25.90
C THR A 787 -8.91 14.32 24.56
N LEU A 788 -9.94 15.09 24.19
CA LEU A 788 -10.01 15.89 22.97
C LEU A 788 -9.82 17.37 23.31
N ASP A 789 -9.14 18.13 22.45
CA ASP A 789 -9.13 19.60 22.50
C ASP A 789 -10.27 20.14 21.63
N VAL A 790 -11.38 20.49 22.27
CA VAL A 790 -12.62 20.91 21.62
C VAL A 790 -12.84 22.40 21.85
N TYR A 791 -12.59 23.21 20.82
CA TYR A 791 -12.70 24.67 20.88
C TYR A 791 -11.88 25.32 22.03
N GLY A 792 -10.73 24.72 22.37
CA GLY A 792 -9.85 25.16 23.46
C GLY A 792 -10.21 24.62 24.84
N GLU A 793 -11.26 23.78 24.96
CA GLU A 793 -11.66 23.10 26.19
C GLU A 793 -11.31 21.61 26.10
N LEU A 794 -10.76 21.04 27.18
CA LEU A 794 -10.44 19.61 27.24
C LEU A 794 -11.69 18.80 27.57
N VAL A 795 -12.14 17.96 26.64
CA VAL A 795 -13.33 17.12 26.77
C VAL A 795 -12.92 15.65 26.75
N ASP A 796 -13.36 14.87 27.73
CA ASP A 796 -13.08 13.44 27.78
C ASP A 796 -14.16 12.65 27.02
N VAL A 797 -13.73 11.72 26.16
CA VAL A 797 -14.60 10.79 25.46
C VAL A 797 -14.28 9.36 25.89
N PHE A 798 -15.34 8.59 26.11
CA PHE A 798 -15.25 7.16 26.37
C PHE A 798 -15.90 6.41 25.20
N VAL A 799 -15.18 5.47 24.58
CA VAL A 799 -15.76 4.55 23.59
C VAL A 799 -15.73 3.15 24.18
N PHE A 800 -16.87 2.45 24.24
CA PHE A 800 -16.96 1.20 24.98
C PHE A 800 -17.82 0.15 24.28
N HIS A 801 -17.30 -1.08 24.16
CA HIS A 801 -18.03 -2.25 23.71
C HIS A 801 -18.20 -3.22 24.88
N SER A 802 -19.42 -3.36 25.39
CA SER A 802 -19.74 -4.29 26.49
C SER A 802 -19.63 -5.75 26.02
N GLY A 803 -19.29 -6.64 26.96
CA GLY A 803 -19.44 -8.08 26.77
C GLY A 803 -20.90 -8.49 26.62
N GLN A 804 -21.10 -9.71 26.13
CA GLN A 804 -22.37 -10.26 25.70
C GLN A 804 -23.33 -10.59 26.87
N GLU A 805 -24.61 -10.77 26.56
CA GLU A 805 -25.67 -10.98 27.56
C GLU A 805 -25.51 -12.29 28.35
N GLU A 806 -24.90 -13.30 27.74
CA GLU A 806 -24.76 -14.66 28.27
C GLU A 806 -23.92 -14.75 29.55
N ASP A 807 -23.09 -13.73 29.83
CA ASP A 807 -22.19 -13.67 31.00
C ASP A 807 -22.53 -12.49 31.94
N PRO A 808 -23.57 -12.61 32.79
CA PRO A 808 -24.04 -11.51 33.64
C PRO A 808 -22.98 -10.95 34.60
N GLU A 809 -22.08 -11.79 35.10
CA GLU A 809 -21.04 -11.37 36.06
C GLU A 809 -19.97 -10.51 35.38
N ASP A 810 -19.53 -10.89 34.18
CA ASP A 810 -18.63 -10.10 33.36
C ASP A 810 -19.23 -8.72 33.12
N ARG A 811 -20.50 -8.68 32.69
CA ARG A 811 -21.21 -7.41 32.46
C ARG A 811 -21.34 -6.55 33.72
N ARG A 812 -21.61 -7.15 34.88
CA ARG A 812 -21.65 -6.44 36.16
C ARG A 812 -20.29 -5.79 36.45
N LEU A 813 -19.21 -6.57 36.40
CA LEU A 813 -17.85 -6.09 36.66
C LEU A 813 -17.40 -5.01 35.66
N GLN A 814 -17.74 -5.18 34.37
CA GLN A 814 -17.47 -4.21 33.32
C GLN A 814 -18.22 -2.90 33.59
N SER A 815 -19.51 -2.97 33.95
CA SER A 815 -20.30 -1.78 34.26
C SER A 815 -19.76 -1.01 35.48
N GLU A 816 -19.34 -1.71 36.54
CA GLU A 816 -18.75 -1.11 37.74
C GLU A 816 -17.40 -0.46 37.45
N TYR A 817 -16.56 -1.10 36.62
CA TYR A 817 -15.29 -0.55 36.20
C TYR A 817 -15.49 0.73 35.38
N LEU A 818 -16.38 0.69 34.38
CA LEU A 818 -16.62 1.85 33.51
C LEU A 818 -17.25 3.01 34.28
N ALA A 819 -18.18 2.74 35.21
CA ALA A 819 -18.75 3.77 36.08
C ALA A 819 -17.66 4.51 36.86
N LYS A 820 -16.73 3.79 37.47
CA LYS A 820 -15.58 4.39 38.19
C LYS A 820 -14.65 5.14 37.25
N LEU A 821 -14.40 4.62 36.05
CA LEU A 821 -13.54 5.26 35.05
C LEU A 821 -14.13 6.59 34.59
N MET A 822 -15.42 6.61 34.22
CA MET A 822 -16.14 7.84 33.87
C MET A 822 -16.17 8.82 35.05
N GLY A 823 -16.41 8.34 36.26
CA GLY A 823 -16.41 9.14 37.49
C GLY A 823 -15.06 9.77 37.84
N SER A 824 -13.96 9.19 37.36
CA SER A 824 -12.60 9.66 37.71
C SER A 824 -12.22 11.02 37.11
N THR A 825 -12.91 11.45 36.04
CA THR A 825 -12.62 12.72 35.38
C THR A 825 -13.53 13.85 35.85
N PRO A 826 -12.97 15.03 36.22
CA PRO A 826 -13.75 16.22 36.53
C PRO A 826 -14.13 17.04 35.29
N ARG A 827 -13.65 16.68 34.09
CA ARG A 827 -13.86 17.45 32.84
C ARG A 827 -15.26 17.22 32.27
N PRO A 828 -15.72 18.08 31.34
CA PRO A 828 -16.81 17.73 30.43
C PRO A 828 -16.53 16.41 29.74
N ALA A 829 -17.52 15.53 29.68
CA ALA A 829 -17.30 14.20 29.14
C ALA A 829 -18.55 13.59 28.51
N PHE A 830 -18.34 12.66 27.58
CA PHE A 830 -19.39 11.85 26.97
C PHE A 830 -18.95 10.41 26.72
N LEU A 831 -19.90 9.48 26.78
CA LEU A 831 -19.74 8.06 26.47
C LEU A 831 -20.42 7.77 25.12
N LEU A 832 -19.76 6.96 24.31
CA LEU A 832 -20.25 6.37 23.07
C LEU A 832 -20.13 4.86 23.21
N SER A 833 -21.23 4.14 23.39
CA SER A 833 -21.12 2.73 23.78
C SER A 833 -22.20 1.80 23.25
N TYR A 834 -21.88 0.51 23.29
CA TYR A 834 -22.80 -0.61 23.13
C TYR A 834 -22.90 -1.35 24.47
N LEU A 835 -24.05 -1.27 25.16
CA LEU A 835 -24.21 -1.69 26.56
C LEU A 835 -25.05 -2.96 26.75
N VAL A 836 -25.86 -3.36 25.76
CA VAL A 836 -26.74 -4.55 25.80
C VAL A 836 -27.69 -4.53 27.00
N THR A 837 -28.24 -3.37 27.36
CA THR A 837 -29.07 -3.20 28.56
C THR A 837 -30.32 -2.40 28.21
N LYS A 838 -31.38 -2.55 29.01
CA LYS A 838 -32.57 -1.71 28.90
C LYS A 838 -32.39 -0.43 29.71
N PRO A 839 -32.92 0.72 29.24
CA PRO A 839 -32.90 1.93 30.02
C PRO A 839 -33.56 1.72 31.39
N LEU A 840 -33.00 2.32 32.44
CA LEU A 840 -33.49 2.29 33.82
C LEU A 840 -33.45 0.92 34.53
N GLU A 841 -32.97 -0.14 33.87
CA GLU A 841 -32.96 -1.51 34.41
C GLU A 841 -31.53 -2.03 34.66
N GLY A 842 -31.34 -2.78 35.76
CA GLY A 842 -30.10 -3.51 36.03
C GLY A 842 -28.84 -2.65 35.94
N ASN A 843 -27.87 -3.09 35.12
CA ASN A 843 -26.56 -2.45 34.94
C ASN A 843 -26.64 -1.02 34.39
N TYR A 844 -27.74 -0.61 33.74
CA TYR A 844 -27.97 0.78 33.35
C TYR A 844 -27.70 1.74 34.52
N ASN A 845 -28.16 1.36 35.72
CA ASN A 845 -28.05 2.17 36.92
C ASN A 845 -26.63 2.28 37.47
N ASN A 846 -25.66 1.56 36.91
CA ASN A 846 -24.23 1.78 37.18
C ASN A 846 -23.68 2.87 36.24
N TYR A 847 -24.04 2.81 34.95
CA TYR A 847 -23.57 3.76 33.94
C TYR A 847 -24.16 5.15 34.14
N VAL A 848 -25.43 5.24 34.54
CA VAL A 848 -26.12 6.49 34.89
C VAL A 848 -26.31 6.52 36.40
N SER A 849 -25.29 7.02 37.11
CA SER A 849 -25.24 6.99 38.58
C SER A 849 -24.46 8.17 39.12
N GLU A 850 -24.54 8.41 40.43
CA GLU A 850 -23.66 9.36 41.12
C GLU A 850 -22.17 8.96 41.00
N THR A 851 -21.88 7.65 40.88
CA THR A 851 -20.51 7.16 40.75
C THR A 851 -19.89 7.55 39.40
N SER A 852 -20.65 7.45 38.31
CA SER A 852 -20.17 7.89 36.99
C SER A 852 -20.29 9.40 36.79
N GLY A 853 -21.30 10.00 37.43
CA GLY A 853 -21.73 11.38 37.20
C GLY A 853 -22.35 11.59 35.81
N MET A 854 -22.64 10.52 35.06
CA MET A 854 -23.13 10.60 33.69
C MET A 854 -24.65 10.68 33.64
N HIS A 855 -25.15 11.30 32.59
CA HIS A 855 -26.56 11.46 32.29
C HIS A 855 -26.87 10.88 30.91
N ASP A 856 -28.03 10.26 30.77
CA ASP A 856 -28.46 9.70 29.50
C ASP A 856 -28.83 10.79 28.49
N VAL A 857 -28.44 10.61 27.24
CA VAL A 857 -28.82 11.47 26.11
C VAL A 857 -30.33 11.53 25.91
N ASP A 858 -31.12 10.54 26.31
CA ASP A 858 -32.60 10.63 26.38
C ASP A 858 -33.20 9.51 27.25
N PRO A 859 -33.47 9.74 28.55
CA PRO A 859 -34.07 8.74 29.42
C PRO A 859 -35.47 8.24 29.00
N THR A 860 -36.14 8.96 28.08
CA THR A 860 -37.49 8.60 27.60
C THR A 860 -37.47 7.69 26.37
N ASP A 861 -36.31 7.48 25.77
CA ASP A 861 -36.09 6.52 24.69
C ASP A 861 -35.98 5.11 25.26
N TRP A 862 -37.14 4.51 25.53
CA TRP A 862 -37.30 3.21 26.18
C TRP A 862 -36.96 2.02 25.27
N ASP A 863 -36.96 2.22 23.95
CA ASP A 863 -36.72 1.17 22.93
C ASP A 863 -35.24 1.11 22.51
N ARG A 864 -34.34 1.29 23.49
CA ARG A 864 -32.89 1.10 23.32
C ARG A 864 -32.45 -0.18 23.98
N TRP A 865 -31.48 -0.81 23.35
CA TRP A 865 -30.89 -2.07 23.82
C TRP A 865 -29.38 -2.08 23.62
N CYS A 866 -28.95 -1.84 22.38
CA CYS A 866 -27.56 -1.90 21.96
C CYS A 866 -26.81 -0.61 22.33
N GLU A 867 -27.07 0.47 21.60
CA GLU A 867 -26.24 1.67 21.61
C GLU A 867 -26.74 2.76 22.57
N TYR A 868 -25.80 3.46 23.19
CA TYR A 868 -26.03 4.52 24.18
C TYR A 868 -25.05 5.67 24.00
N ILE A 869 -25.56 6.88 24.21
CA ILE A 869 -24.76 8.08 24.41
C ILE A 869 -25.06 8.62 25.80
N LEU A 870 -24.03 8.81 26.62
CA LEU A 870 -24.16 9.46 27.94
C LEU A 870 -23.28 10.71 27.98
N PHE A 871 -23.58 11.68 28.85
CA PHE A 871 -22.83 12.92 28.95
C PHE A 871 -22.83 13.51 30.36
N LYS A 872 -21.87 14.38 30.65
CA LYS A 872 -21.85 15.24 31.86
C LYS A 872 -21.14 16.57 31.56
N LYS A 873 -21.57 17.63 32.26
CA LYS A 873 -21.01 19.00 32.12
C LYS A 873 -20.95 19.52 30.68
N LEU A 874 -21.85 19.03 29.84
CA LEU A 874 -22.06 19.44 28.45
C LEU A 874 -23.52 19.81 28.28
N LYS A 875 -23.83 20.80 27.44
CA LYS A 875 -25.21 21.15 27.12
C LYS A 875 -25.67 20.32 25.92
N ARG A 876 -26.43 19.24 26.17
CA ARG A 876 -27.09 18.47 25.11
C ARG A 876 -28.18 19.33 24.47
N VAL A 877 -28.12 19.50 23.16
CA VAL A 877 -29.13 20.28 22.38
C VAL A 877 -29.92 19.42 21.40
N GLY A 878 -29.43 18.24 21.03
CA GLY A 878 -30.12 17.37 20.09
C GLY A 878 -29.74 15.89 20.22
N TYR A 879 -30.67 15.01 19.83
CA TYR A 879 -30.51 13.56 19.76
C TYR A 879 -31.29 12.99 18.55
N ALA A 880 -30.68 12.07 17.82
CA ALA A 880 -31.30 11.41 16.67
C ALA A 880 -30.88 9.94 16.56
N ARG A 881 -31.80 9.10 16.08
CA ARG A 881 -31.55 7.71 15.66
C ARG A 881 -31.72 7.64 14.14
N VAL A 882 -30.70 7.12 13.45
CA VAL A 882 -30.65 7.10 11.98
C VAL A 882 -30.53 5.67 11.48
N SER A 883 -31.46 5.27 10.61
CA SER A 883 -31.61 3.88 10.18
C SER A 883 -30.36 3.34 9.50
N ARG A 884 -30.04 2.07 9.77
CA ARG A 884 -28.86 1.37 9.26
C ARG A 884 -28.87 1.01 7.77
N SER A 885 -30.01 1.17 7.10
CA SER A 885 -30.21 0.63 5.75
C SER A 885 -29.86 -0.87 5.74
N THR A 886 -28.99 -1.31 4.84
CA THR A 886 -28.43 -2.67 4.80
C THR A 886 -26.99 -2.79 5.30
N ILE A 887 -26.40 -1.72 5.88
CA ILE A 887 -24.95 -1.64 6.18
C ILE A 887 -24.53 -2.57 7.31
N THR A 888 -25.31 -2.62 8.38
CA THR A 888 -25.03 -3.36 9.62
C THR A 888 -26.37 -3.70 10.27
N ASP A 889 -26.40 -4.35 11.42
CA ASP A 889 -27.57 -4.70 12.23
C ASP A 889 -28.00 -3.64 13.27
N THR A 890 -27.10 -2.71 13.64
CA THR A 890 -27.41 -1.56 14.48
C THR A 890 -27.61 -0.25 13.70
N GLU A 891 -28.47 0.62 14.21
CA GLU A 891 -28.59 1.98 13.69
C GLU A 891 -27.41 2.87 14.08
N LEU A 892 -27.34 4.09 13.53
CA LEU A 892 -26.43 5.12 14.03
C LEU A 892 -27.18 5.99 15.04
N GLN A 893 -26.67 6.09 16.27
CA GLN A 893 -27.14 7.09 17.24
C GLN A 893 -26.25 8.33 17.23
N VAL A 894 -26.87 9.52 17.28
CA VAL A 894 -26.16 10.81 17.20
C VAL A 894 -26.68 11.79 18.23
N ALA A 895 -25.78 12.52 18.89
CA ALA A 895 -26.08 13.59 19.83
C ALA A 895 -25.33 14.88 19.47
N LYS A 896 -25.94 16.04 19.74
CA LYS A 896 -25.30 17.35 19.61
C LYS A 896 -25.12 17.98 20.99
N PHE A 897 -23.91 18.46 21.25
CA PHE A 897 -23.52 19.12 22.50
C PHE A 897 -22.96 20.51 22.23
N VAL A 898 -23.41 21.52 22.97
CA VAL A 898 -22.69 22.80 23.07
C VAL A 898 -21.62 22.65 24.15
N VAL A 899 -20.38 22.92 23.77
CA VAL A 899 -19.21 22.79 24.64
C VAL A 899 -19.06 24.07 25.49
N PRO A 900 -18.98 23.96 26.82
CA PRO A 900 -18.91 25.11 27.71
C PRO A 900 -17.67 25.96 27.39
N GLY A 901 -17.81 27.28 27.51
CA GLY A 901 -16.74 28.26 27.33
C GLY A 901 -15.85 28.44 28.56
N SER A 902 -16.24 27.90 29.71
CA SER A 902 -15.48 27.99 30.95
C SER A 902 -15.82 26.86 31.93
N THR A 903 -14.93 26.61 32.89
CA THR A 903 -15.16 25.64 33.97
C THR A 903 -16.38 26.01 34.84
N ALA A 904 -16.69 27.31 35.00
CA ALA A 904 -17.87 27.76 35.74
C ALA A 904 -19.17 27.38 35.02
N GLU A 905 -19.22 27.55 33.71
CA GLU A 905 -20.36 27.13 32.88
C GLU A 905 -20.53 25.59 32.92
N ALA A 906 -19.42 24.85 32.85
CA ALA A 906 -19.43 23.40 32.98
C ALA A 906 -20.03 22.93 34.32
N GLN A 907 -19.68 23.59 35.43
CA GLN A 907 -20.25 23.32 36.76
C GLN A 907 -21.73 23.69 36.84
N GLN A 908 -22.12 24.82 36.25
CA GLN A 908 -23.52 25.21 36.17
C GLN A 908 -24.35 24.14 35.46
N LEU A 909 -23.90 23.66 34.29
CA LEU A 909 -24.55 22.59 33.51
C LEU A 909 -24.70 21.28 34.30
N ASP A 910 -23.73 20.94 35.14
CA ASP A 910 -23.76 19.75 36.01
C ASP A 910 -24.86 19.85 37.09
N SER A 911 -25.09 21.07 37.59
CA SER A 911 -26.06 21.34 38.67
C SER A 911 -27.51 21.52 38.21
N VAL A 912 -27.77 21.55 36.90
CA VAL A 912 -29.12 21.67 36.34
C VAL A 912 -29.96 20.47 36.76
N SER A 913 -31.22 20.71 37.15
CA SER A 913 -32.13 19.63 37.55
C SER A 913 -32.43 18.68 36.38
N ALA A 914 -32.81 17.44 36.68
CA ALA A 914 -33.17 16.47 35.64
C ALA A 914 -34.37 16.94 34.80
N GLU A 915 -35.31 17.67 35.39
CA GLU A 915 -36.50 18.22 34.70
C GLU A 915 -36.11 19.28 33.68
N GLU A 916 -35.23 20.22 34.06
CA GLU A 916 -34.76 21.28 33.18
C GLU A 916 -33.84 20.74 32.09
N ARG A 917 -32.91 19.84 32.44
CA ARG A 917 -32.01 19.20 31.47
C ARG A 917 -32.74 18.38 30.41
N ASN A 918 -33.84 17.72 30.80
CA ASN A 918 -34.65 16.87 29.91
C ASN A 918 -35.82 17.58 29.25
N ARG A 919 -35.96 18.89 29.45
CA ARG A 919 -37.02 19.67 28.82
C ARG A 919 -36.83 19.71 27.30
N ARG A 920 -37.83 19.19 26.57
CA ARG A 920 -37.86 19.25 25.10
C ARG A 920 -38.29 20.62 24.61
N VAL A 921 -37.75 21.02 23.46
CA VAL A 921 -38.10 22.24 22.72
C VAL A 921 -38.45 21.89 21.28
N GLN A 922 -39.22 22.75 20.62
CA GLN A 922 -39.50 22.59 19.19
C GLN A 922 -38.29 22.99 18.35
N GLU A 923 -38.15 22.41 17.16
CA GLU A 923 -37.01 22.69 16.28
C GLU A 923 -36.96 24.17 15.86
N GLU A 924 -38.10 24.85 15.73
CA GLU A 924 -38.16 26.26 15.37
C GLU A 924 -37.54 27.17 16.44
N GLU A 925 -37.50 26.71 17.69
CA GLU A 925 -36.89 27.41 18.84
C GLU A 925 -35.36 27.23 18.89
N VAL A 926 -34.82 26.29 18.11
CA VAL A 926 -33.41 25.92 18.11
C VAL A 926 -32.66 26.64 16.98
N PRO A 927 -31.48 27.23 17.23
CA PRO A 927 -30.64 27.85 16.18
C PRO A 927 -30.32 26.89 15.03
N GLU A 928 -30.18 27.42 13.81
CA GLU A 928 -29.98 26.60 12.60
C GLU A 928 -28.77 25.67 12.69
N GLY A 929 -27.62 26.13 13.21
CA GLY A 929 -26.41 25.29 13.37
C GLY A 929 -26.55 24.15 14.39
N TRP A 930 -27.57 24.20 15.24
CA TRP A 930 -27.86 23.14 16.22
C TRP A 930 -28.80 22.08 15.64
N ARG A 931 -29.47 22.36 14.52
CA ARG A 931 -30.42 21.44 13.88
C ARG A 931 -29.69 20.29 13.21
N PHE A 932 -30.35 19.14 13.10
CA PHE A 932 -29.83 18.03 12.31
C PHE A 932 -30.21 18.17 10.82
N PRO A 933 -29.46 17.51 9.91
CA PRO A 933 -29.71 17.59 8.47
C PRO A 933 -31.13 17.15 8.08
N THR A 934 -31.84 17.95 7.30
CA THR A 934 -33.24 17.67 6.93
C THR A 934 -33.38 16.52 5.93
N MET A 935 -32.29 16.16 5.22
CA MET A 935 -32.30 15.15 4.16
C MET A 935 -32.65 13.73 4.63
N PHE A 936 -32.55 13.43 5.92
CA PHE A 936 -32.90 12.14 6.51
C PHE A 936 -34.38 12.03 6.93
N ARG A 937 -35.20 13.07 6.71
CA ARG A 937 -36.64 13.00 6.99
C ARG A 937 -37.39 12.18 5.93
N GLY A 938 -38.55 11.65 6.30
CA GLY A 938 -39.44 10.92 5.39
C GLY A 938 -38.79 9.65 4.84
N GLN A 939 -38.58 9.58 3.52
CA GLN A 939 -37.91 8.43 2.90
C GLN A 939 -36.38 8.46 3.08
N GLY A 940 -35.82 9.59 3.49
CA GLY A 940 -34.40 9.77 3.71
C GLY A 940 -33.55 9.67 2.44
N VAL A 941 -32.27 9.30 2.60
CA VAL A 941 -31.27 9.22 1.53
C VAL A 941 -30.57 7.87 1.57
N ARG A 942 -30.49 7.17 0.42
CA ARG A 942 -29.82 5.85 0.29
C ARG A 942 -30.27 4.79 1.35
N GLY A 943 -31.52 4.88 1.79
CA GLY A 943 -32.10 4.00 2.82
C GLY A 943 -31.81 4.39 4.26
N HIS A 944 -31.10 5.50 4.48
CA HIS A 944 -30.90 6.12 5.79
C HIS A 944 -31.95 7.19 6.03
N ARG A 945 -32.67 7.11 7.14
CA ARG A 945 -33.68 8.08 7.57
C ARG A 945 -33.71 8.16 9.09
N TYR A 946 -34.26 9.24 9.64
CA TYR A 946 -34.62 9.27 11.05
C TYR A 946 -35.65 8.16 11.31
N HIS A 947 -35.37 7.29 12.27
CA HIS A 947 -36.25 6.19 12.64
C HIS A 947 -36.48 6.17 14.16
N VAL A 948 -37.47 5.37 14.58
CA VAL A 948 -38.06 5.36 15.94
C VAL A 948 -38.86 6.61 16.28
N PHE A 949 -38.34 7.80 16.00
CA PHE A 949 -39.03 9.07 16.25
C PHE A 949 -39.52 9.79 14.99
N ASP A 950 -39.11 9.31 13.80
CA ASP A 950 -39.29 9.96 12.48
C ASP A 950 -38.68 11.37 12.33
N GLU A 951 -38.22 11.97 13.43
CA GLU A 951 -37.55 13.27 13.51
C GLU A 951 -36.53 13.31 14.67
N PRO A 952 -35.55 14.24 14.63
CA PRO A 952 -34.66 14.48 15.76
C PRO A 952 -35.39 15.08 16.97
N ARG A 953 -34.89 14.81 18.18
CA ARG A 953 -35.36 15.44 19.42
C ARG A 953 -34.42 16.56 19.84
N TYR A 954 -34.96 17.70 20.28
CA TYR A 954 -34.19 18.85 20.75
C TYR A 954 -34.49 19.22 22.20
N PHE A 955 -33.52 19.86 22.85
CA PHE A 955 -33.55 20.16 24.28
C PHE A 955 -33.07 21.59 24.58
N SER A 956 -33.61 22.21 25.63
CA SER A 956 -33.41 23.64 25.97
C SER A 956 -32.02 24.01 26.48
#